data_AF-A0A7Y2G348-F1
#
_entry.id   AF-A0A7Y2G348-F1
#
_cell.length_a   1.000
_cell.length_b   1.000
_cell.length_c   1.000
_cell.angle_alpha   90.00
_cell.angle_beta   90.00
_cell.angle_gamma   90.00
#
_symmetry.space_group_name_H-M   'P 1'
#
loop_
_entity.id
_entity.type
_entity.pdbx_description
1 polymer ?
#
loop_
_entity_poly.entity_id
_entity_poly.type
_entity_poly.pdbx_seq_one_letter_code
_entity_poly.pdbx_strand_id
1 'polypeptide(L)'
;GTRIDDAGLVPVQLHSYVSSDSVRGPYPVLIPTDQSGTELPLITVMDGLVVDESIAPQQIVVALSRKIESAILDEFGRDRDAPLSELWKQAEKRILETFSDTDEREAERKHLQEFRAQVPDGHLHSFGPATIIRILERTVDREWESVFAPIKEDADGLAVMMEEFLRADFSGSEEGRDPDHLRASVGKGYADELDFDMLSQLVEDSNVAEQMPANQRARIESVAEDLRTLPKKLAEARLCGTLTGAEGVTRAVARAHENLRTLAALIRAVRIALLESSGNYREEFHDSVFDQFGVVHLTEEERSVCPPYIVDLGTSTALSRTARGALMDALASDLPIKFVVSIDDIPGGVRTSSEKDSSLSVSVDIAMQAIGLGSAFVTQTAASELTPFVDGAMTGTRYHGPALYAICQGLTTTLHDRHRYLASAISVESRALPIFSFDPSGKDWADRFSIEGNPAPDKPWSRSEVTYATNTSGQHALDTSFTFADFLALDPRYADHFRIIPASHWQPEMVPVDEFIEIEEATAANRIPYIWMADEQGRLQRVIVTYPVTDATKAALRKWRTVQEFGGEKSSFAERILRAERAAIEEERQKSIAEAEEKVRTELNMATGTVAREIVSNIASGLLGLRPGADALAAPENVDQTAPPIATEVVEAPAESVELVEAAPAAEPEEEETITLDEPYIETPRCTSCNECTNLNSRMFAYDGNKQAFIKDAAAGTFREIVLAAEKCPVRIIHPGKPRNPDEPGLEDLVRRAEPFQ
;
A
#
# COMPACT_ATOMS: atom_id res chain seq x y z
N GLY A 1 -18.37 -30.20 21.15
CA GLY A 1 -18.85 -28.81 21.26
C GLY A 1 -20.05 -28.60 20.37
N THR A 2 -20.80 -27.52 20.59
CA THR A 2 -21.89 -27.06 19.72
C THR A 2 -21.32 -26.53 18.39
N ARG A 3 -22.10 -26.53 17.31
CA ARG A 3 -21.77 -25.87 16.04
C ARG A 3 -21.83 -24.35 16.21
N ILE A 4 -21.08 -23.62 15.38
CA ILE A 4 -20.90 -22.16 15.52
C ILE A 4 -22.14 -21.37 15.07
N ASP A 5 -22.78 -21.78 13.97
CA ASP A 5 -23.95 -21.11 13.36
C ASP A 5 -25.14 -20.97 14.32
N ASP A 6 -25.35 -21.98 15.18
CA ASP A 6 -26.49 -22.04 16.10
C ASP A 6 -26.38 -21.03 17.27
N ALA A 7 -25.23 -20.36 17.41
CA ALA A 7 -24.87 -19.60 18.61
C ALA A 7 -24.66 -18.10 18.39
N GLY A 8 -24.78 -17.59 17.15
CA GLY A 8 -24.65 -16.16 16.84
C GLY A 8 -23.27 -15.56 17.17
N LEU A 9 -22.22 -16.38 17.23
CA LEU A 9 -20.88 -15.94 17.58
C LEU A 9 -20.21 -15.18 16.43
N VAL A 10 -19.43 -14.16 16.76
CA VAL A 10 -18.49 -13.48 15.85
C VAL A 10 -17.06 -13.54 16.40
N PRO A 11 -15.99 -13.48 15.58
CA PRO A 11 -14.63 -13.30 16.06
C PRO A 11 -14.56 -12.12 17.03
N VAL A 12 -13.82 -12.25 18.13
CA VAL A 12 -13.89 -11.28 19.25
C VAL A 12 -13.58 -9.84 18.78
N GLN A 13 -12.63 -9.69 17.85
CA GLN A 13 -12.22 -8.43 17.23
C GLN A 13 -13.39 -7.68 16.55
N LEU A 14 -14.42 -8.40 16.11
CA LEU A 14 -15.57 -7.86 15.38
C LEU A 14 -16.78 -7.56 16.29
N HIS A 15 -16.75 -7.96 17.57
CA HIS A 15 -17.91 -7.83 18.46
C HIS A 15 -18.40 -6.38 18.58
N SER A 16 -17.49 -5.44 18.83
CA SER A 16 -17.79 -4.00 18.91
C SER A 16 -18.38 -3.46 17.61
N TYR A 17 -17.85 -3.87 16.45
CA TYR A 17 -18.27 -3.42 15.12
C TYR A 17 -19.61 -4.00 14.66
N VAL A 18 -19.98 -5.20 15.13
CA VAL A 18 -21.28 -5.84 14.83
C VAL A 18 -22.36 -5.39 15.82
N SER A 19 -21.99 -5.09 17.08
CA SER A 19 -22.91 -4.55 18.09
C SER A 19 -23.22 -3.06 17.93
N SER A 20 -22.39 -2.32 17.18
CA SER A 20 -22.55 -0.91 16.91
C SER A 20 -23.13 -0.68 15.51
N ASP A 21 -24.35 -0.15 15.42
CA ASP A 21 -24.91 0.32 14.15
C ASP A 21 -24.15 1.56 13.59
N SER A 22 -23.22 2.16 14.35
CA SER A 22 -22.52 3.41 14.02
C SER A 22 -21.03 3.23 13.71
N VAL A 23 -20.65 2.17 13.00
CA VAL A 23 -19.29 2.05 12.43
C VAL A 23 -19.07 3.14 11.39
N ARG A 24 -18.42 4.24 11.78
CA ARG A 24 -17.91 5.25 10.84
C ARG A 24 -16.85 4.60 9.95
N GLY A 25 -16.93 4.83 8.64
CA GLY A 25 -15.99 4.30 7.65
C GLY A 25 -15.95 5.17 6.40
N PRO A 26 -15.19 4.77 5.36
CA PRO A 26 -15.04 5.57 4.13
C PRO A 26 -16.30 5.63 3.26
N TYR A 27 -17.37 4.92 3.63
CA TYR A 27 -18.66 4.90 2.93
C TYR A 27 -19.78 5.52 3.79
N PRO A 28 -20.74 6.25 3.18
CA PRO A 28 -20.88 6.50 1.76
C PRO A 28 -19.83 7.48 1.19
N VAL A 29 -19.50 7.31 -0.08
CA VAL A 29 -18.56 8.19 -0.81
C VAL A 29 -19.37 9.27 -1.51
N LEU A 30 -18.93 10.52 -1.37
CA LEU A 30 -19.43 11.66 -2.13
C LEU A 30 -18.70 11.73 -3.47
N ILE A 31 -19.45 11.54 -4.56
CA ILE A 31 -18.96 11.78 -5.93
C ILE A 31 -19.51 13.15 -6.38
N PRO A 32 -18.65 14.15 -6.63
CA PRO A 32 -19.06 15.48 -7.10
C PRO A 32 -19.79 15.42 -8.46
N THR A 33 -20.70 16.36 -8.70
CA THR A 33 -21.40 16.48 -9.99
C THR A 33 -20.51 17.03 -11.11
N ASP A 34 -19.59 17.94 -10.77
CA ASP A 34 -18.50 18.38 -11.67
C ASP A 34 -17.46 17.27 -11.81
N GLN A 35 -16.88 17.09 -13.00
CA GLN A 35 -15.78 16.15 -13.28
C GLN A 35 -14.45 16.57 -12.62
N SER A 36 -14.27 17.86 -12.30
CA SER A 36 -13.05 18.36 -11.66
C SER A 36 -12.86 17.91 -10.21
N GLY A 37 -13.95 17.62 -9.49
CA GLY A 37 -13.92 17.32 -8.07
C GLY A 37 -13.37 15.92 -7.74
N THR A 38 -12.77 15.77 -6.57
CA THR A 38 -12.28 14.48 -6.05
C THR A 38 -13.40 13.71 -5.35
N GLU A 39 -13.38 12.39 -5.52
CA GLU A 39 -14.21 11.44 -4.78
C GLU A 39 -13.76 11.40 -3.32
N LEU A 40 -14.64 11.74 -2.37
CA LEU A 40 -14.28 11.83 -0.94
C LEU A 40 -15.26 11.05 -0.07
N PRO A 41 -14.79 10.30 0.94
CA PRO A 41 -15.67 9.78 1.99
C PRO A 41 -16.49 10.89 2.65
N LEU A 42 -17.77 10.64 2.93
CA LEU A 42 -18.60 11.59 3.68
C LEU A 42 -17.98 11.95 5.03
N ILE A 43 -17.39 10.96 5.71
CA ILE A 43 -16.66 11.14 6.97
C ILE A 43 -15.53 12.18 6.85
N THR A 44 -14.74 12.14 5.78
CA THR A 44 -13.63 13.08 5.52
C THR A 44 -14.14 14.47 5.22
N VAL A 45 -15.27 14.60 4.50
CA VAL A 45 -15.92 15.88 4.24
C VAL A 45 -16.47 16.50 5.54
N MET A 46 -17.03 15.69 6.44
CA MET A 46 -17.56 16.16 7.74
C MET A 46 -16.46 16.49 8.75
N ASP A 47 -15.43 15.65 8.87
CA ASP A 47 -14.30 15.87 9.78
C ASP A 47 -13.39 17.02 9.30
N GLY A 48 -13.43 17.35 7.99
CA GLY A 48 -12.74 18.50 7.38
C GLY A 48 -13.44 19.85 7.56
N LEU A 49 -14.61 19.92 8.21
CA LEU A 49 -15.33 21.19 8.43
C LEU A 49 -14.59 22.06 9.45
N VAL A 50 -14.06 23.19 8.99
CA VAL A 50 -13.39 24.18 9.83
C VAL A 50 -14.36 25.32 10.12
N VAL A 51 -14.53 25.64 11.40
CA VAL A 51 -15.28 26.82 11.83
C VAL A 51 -14.29 27.88 12.28
N ASP A 52 -14.47 29.09 11.75
CA ASP A 52 -13.83 30.30 12.24
C ASP A 52 -14.11 30.46 13.74
N GLU A 53 -13.06 30.54 14.57
CA GLU A 53 -13.17 30.59 16.04
C GLU A 53 -14.03 31.75 16.55
N SER A 54 -14.32 32.74 15.70
CA SER A 54 -15.25 33.83 16.02
C SER A 54 -16.74 33.44 16.08
N ILE A 55 -17.12 32.23 15.63
CA ILE A 55 -18.53 31.82 15.48
C ILE A 55 -18.99 30.83 16.56
N ALA A 56 -18.26 29.74 16.81
CA ALA A 56 -18.64 28.74 17.81
C ALA A 56 -17.43 27.95 18.37
N PRO A 57 -17.47 27.50 19.64
CA PRO A 57 -16.46 26.59 20.20
C PRO A 57 -16.36 25.27 19.42
N GLN A 58 -15.13 24.82 19.15
CA GLN A 58 -14.81 23.62 18.37
C GLN A 58 -15.56 22.35 18.83
N GLN A 59 -15.86 22.22 20.13
CA GLN A 59 -16.64 21.09 20.66
C GLN A 59 -18.09 21.04 20.16
N ILE A 60 -18.73 22.20 19.98
CA ILE A 60 -20.09 22.29 19.43
C ILE A 60 -20.08 21.91 17.95
N VAL A 61 -19.02 22.30 17.23
CA VAL A 61 -18.80 21.98 15.81
C VAL A 61 -18.66 20.47 15.59
N VAL A 62 -17.84 19.80 16.40
CA VAL A 62 -17.68 18.34 16.37
C VAL A 62 -18.97 17.61 16.77
N ALA A 63 -19.75 18.16 17.70
CA ALA A 63 -21.06 17.60 18.05
C ALA A 63 -22.07 17.75 16.91
N LEU A 64 -22.14 18.93 16.26
CA LEU A 64 -23.09 19.22 15.20
C LEU A 64 -22.77 18.49 13.90
N SER A 65 -21.49 18.41 13.51
CA SER A 65 -21.02 17.62 12.34
C SER A 65 -21.37 16.15 12.48
N ARG A 66 -21.10 15.52 13.65
CA ARG A 66 -21.51 14.14 13.93
C ARG A 66 -23.04 13.95 13.94
N LYS A 67 -23.79 14.95 14.41
CA LYS A 67 -25.25 14.93 14.45
C LYS A 67 -25.87 15.01 13.05
N ILE A 68 -25.35 15.88 12.16
CA ILE A 68 -25.81 15.95 10.76
C ILE A 68 -25.34 14.75 9.95
N GLU A 69 -24.12 14.23 10.17
CA GLU A 69 -23.62 12.98 9.58
C GLU A 69 -24.53 11.80 9.93
N SER A 70 -24.79 11.57 11.23
CA SER A 70 -25.68 10.49 11.68
C SER A 70 -27.10 10.63 11.11
N ALA A 71 -27.64 11.84 11.05
CA ALA A 71 -28.95 12.07 10.45
C ALA A 71 -28.95 11.84 8.93
N ILE A 72 -27.88 12.19 8.21
CA ILE A 72 -27.73 11.88 6.78
C ILE A 72 -27.63 10.37 6.55
N LEU A 73 -26.88 9.64 7.37
CA LEU A 73 -26.75 8.18 7.27
C LEU A 73 -28.08 7.47 7.50
N ASP A 74 -28.86 7.91 8.50
CA ASP A 74 -30.22 7.41 8.75
C ASP A 74 -31.16 7.62 7.55
N GLU A 75 -31.18 8.83 6.97
CA GLU A 75 -32.05 9.16 5.83
C GLU A 75 -31.56 8.54 4.51
N PHE A 76 -30.26 8.25 4.38
CA PHE A 76 -29.66 7.62 3.21
C PHE A 76 -30.01 6.13 3.11
N GLY A 77 -29.93 5.38 4.21
CA GLY A 77 -30.18 3.94 4.20
C GLY A 77 -29.13 3.14 3.42
N ARG A 78 -29.51 1.97 2.90
CA ARG A 78 -28.58 1.01 2.24
C ARG A 78 -28.84 0.89 0.74
N ASP A 79 -27.79 0.53 0.00
CA ASP A 79 -27.79 0.16 -1.43
C ASP A 79 -28.59 1.12 -2.33
N ARG A 80 -28.43 2.44 -2.11
CA ARG A 80 -28.95 3.50 -2.98
C ARG A 80 -27.92 4.58 -3.28
N ASP A 81 -28.27 5.40 -4.26
CA ASP A 81 -27.60 6.63 -4.67
C ASP A 81 -28.56 7.79 -4.42
N ALA A 82 -28.09 8.91 -3.86
CA ALA A 82 -28.93 10.09 -3.65
C ALA A 82 -28.12 11.40 -3.59
N PRO A 83 -28.67 12.53 -4.06
CA PRO A 83 -27.99 13.82 -4.00
C PRO A 83 -27.86 14.31 -2.55
N LEU A 84 -26.65 14.74 -2.18
CA LEU A 84 -26.33 15.20 -0.82
C LEU A 84 -27.20 16.41 -0.43
N SER A 85 -27.50 17.31 -1.36
CA SER A 85 -28.39 18.45 -1.14
C SER A 85 -29.87 18.10 -0.85
N GLU A 86 -30.32 16.88 -1.13
CA GLU A 86 -31.65 16.40 -0.71
C GLU A 86 -31.60 15.81 0.70
N LEU A 87 -30.65 14.90 0.94
CA LEU A 87 -30.44 14.24 2.23
C LEU A 87 -30.14 15.27 3.33
N TRP A 88 -29.34 16.29 3.03
CA TRP A 88 -29.03 17.37 3.95
C TRP A 88 -30.30 18.11 4.39
N LYS A 89 -31.25 18.38 3.49
CA LYS A 89 -32.52 19.06 3.84
C LYS A 89 -33.43 18.18 4.70
N GLN A 90 -33.41 16.87 4.47
CA GLN A 90 -34.15 15.89 5.27
C GLN A 90 -33.55 15.81 6.69
N ALA A 91 -32.23 15.69 6.78
CA ALA A 91 -31.47 15.67 8.03
C ALA A 91 -31.56 17.00 8.82
N GLU A 92 -31.41 18.15 8.17
CA GLU A 92 -31.60 19.49 8.75
C GLU A 92 -33.00 19.58 9.38
N LYS A 93 -34.05 19.24 8.63
CA LYS A 93 -35.43 19.27 9.11
C LYS A 93 -35.59 18.43 10.39
N ARG A 94 -35.11 17.19 10.37
CA ARG A 94 -35.20 16.24 11.50
C ARG A 94 -34.43 16.72 12.74
N ILE A 95 -33.28 17.36 12.55
CA ILE A 95 -32.52 18.01 13.64
C ILE A 95 -33.30 19.19 14.22
N LEU A 96 -33.82 20.08 13.39
CA LEU A 96 -34.56 21.27 13.84
C LEU A 96 -35.90 20.93 14.52
N GLU A 97 -36.52 19.81 14.16
CA GLU A 97 -37.71 19.25 14.85
C GLU A 97 -37.41 18.75 16.27
N THR A 98 -36.14 18.50 16.62
CA THR A 98 -35.72 18.06 17.97
C THR A 98 -35.73 19.22 18.98
N PHE A 99 -35.56 20.47 18.54
CA PHE A 99 -35.57 21.65 19.40
C PHE A 99 -36.99 22.18 19.61
N SER A 100 -37.37 22.44 20.86
CA SER A 100 -38.68 23.03 21.19
C SER A 100 -38.67 24.57 21.23
N ASP A 101 -37.53 25.18 21.53
CA ASP A 101 -37.39 26.64 21.54
C ASP A 101 -37.17 27.19 20.11
N THR A 102 -37.83 28.29 19.80
CA THR A 102 -37.68 29.03 18.54
C THR A 102 -36.31 29.68 18.39
N ASP A 103 -35.73 30.21 19.47
CA ASP A 103 -34.46 30.95 19.39
C ASP A 103 -33.28 29.98 19.23
N GLU A 104 -33.29 28.86 19.95
CA GLU A 104 -32.32 27.77 19.78
C GLU A 104 -32.41 27.16 18.37
N ARG A 105 -33.62 26.92 17.87
CA ARG A 105 -33.84 26.34 16.53
C ARG A 105 -33.31 27.25 15.42
N GLU A 106 -33.46 28.57 15.54
CA GLU A 106 -32.96 29.49 14.52
C GLU A 106 -31.43 29.66 14.59
N ALA A 107 -30.84 29.59 15.79
CA ALA A 107 -29.38 29.51 15.94
C ALA A 107 -28.79 28.23 15.31
N GLU A 108 -29.38 27.06 15.58
CA GLU A 108 -28.96 25.78 14.99
C GLU A 108 -29.11 25.80 13.45
N ARG A 109 -30.22 26.37 12.93
CA ARG A 109 -30.42 26.56 11.49
C ARG A 109 -29.27 27.34 10.86
N LYS A 110 -28.85 28.45 11.48
CA LYS A 110 -27.75 29.28 10.98
C LYS A 110 -26.45 28.49 10.87
N HIS A 111 -26.09 27.73 11.91
CA HIS A 111 -24.90 26.87 11.89
C HIS A 111 -24.99 25.79 10.79
N LEU A 112 -26.15 25.14 10.61
CA LEU A 112 -26.35 24.13 9.58
C LEU A 112 -26.27 24.71 8.14
N GLN A 113 -26.70 25.96 7.95
CA GLN A 113 -26.54 26.66 6.67
C GLN A 113 -25.08 27.06 6.40
N GLU A 114 -24.35 27.52 7.42
CA GLU A 114 -22.92 27.82 7.34
C GLU A 114 -22.11 26.56 7.02
N PHE A 115 -22.44 25.42 7.64
CA PHE A 115 -21.81 24.13 7.32
C PHE A 115 -22.14 23.70 5.89
N ARG A 116 -23.40 23.80 5.46
CA ARG A 116 -23.78 23.45 4.09
C ARG A 116 -23.04 24.29 3.06
N ALA A 117 -22.69 25.55 3.35
CA ALA A 117 -21.94 26.40 2.43
C ALA A 117 -20.49 25.93 2.22
N GLN A 118 -19.90 25.20 3.17
CA GLN A 118 -18.55 24.63 3.04
C GLN A 118 -18.53 23.26 2.34
N VAL A 119 -19.64 22.53 2.37
CA VAL A 119 -19.75 21.17 1.82
C VAL A 119 -19.96 21.19 0.30
N PRO A 120 -19.12 20.52 -0.52
CA PRO A 120 -19.34 20.42 -1.96
C PRO A 120 -20.65 19.67 -2.27
N ASP A 121 -21.36 20.05 -3.34
CA ASP A 121 -22.54 19.28 -3.77
C ASP A 121 -22.14 18.08 -4.65
N GLY A 122 -22.93 17.01 -4.58
CA GLY A 122 -22.61 15.74 -5.21
C GLY A 122 -23.65 14.68 -4.90
N HIS A 123 -23.39 13.46 -5.34
CA HIS A 123 -24.19 12.29 -5.00
C HIS A 123 -23.46 11.42 -3.99
N LEU A 124 -24.18 10.99 -2.95
CA LEU A 124 -23.70 9.95 -2.05
C LEU A 124 -23.95 8.58 -2.66
N HIS A 125 -22.90 7.76 -2.61
CA HIS A 125 -22.88 6.40 -3.12
C HIS A 125 -22.61 5.41 -1.99
N SER A 126 -23.45 4.38 -1.93
CA SER A 126 -23.36 3.30 -0.94
C SER A 126 -22.21 2.33 -1.26
N PHE A 127 -21.90 1.42 -0.34
CA PHE A 127 -20.88 0.39 -0.55
C PHE A 127 -21.39 -0.68 -1.54
N GLY A 128 -20.78 -0.81 -2.71
CA GLY A 128 -21.15 -1.85 -3.67
C GLY A 128 -20.45 -1.78 -5.04
N PRO A 129 -20.67 -2.78 -5.91
CA PRO A 129 -20.01 -2.90 -7.21
C PRO A 129 -20.24 -1.69 -8.13
N ALA A 130 -21.47 -1.14 -8.14
CA ALA A 130 -21.81 0.01 -8.97
C ALA A 130 -20.96 1.26 -8.62
N THR A 131 -20.72 1.50 -7.33
CA THR A 131 -19.88 2.60 -6.84
C THR A 131 -18.44 2.44 -7.28
N ILE A 132 -17.90 1.22 -7.20
CA ILE A 132 -16.53 0.89 -7.62
C ILE A 132 -16.35 1.11 -9.13
N ILE A 133 -17.27 0.59 -9.95
CA ILE A 133 -17.25 0.79 -11.41
C ILE A 133 -17.34 2.28 -11.74
N ARG A 134 -18.25 3.03 -11.10
CA ARG A 134 -18.44 4.46 -11.34
C ARG A 134 -17.24 5.33 -10.96
N ILE A 135 -16.51 4.99 -9.90
CA ILE A 135 -15.25 5.65 -9.54
C ILE A 135 -14.18 5.39 -10.61
N LEU A 136 -14.08 4.16 -11.11
CA LEU A 136 -13.12 3.81 -12.17
C LEU A 136 -13.47 4.49 -13.51
N GLU A 137 -14.74 4.46 -13.93
CA GLU A 137 -15.24 5.16 -15.12
C GLU A 137 -14.88 6.64 -15.06
N ARG A 138 -15.20 7.29 -13.94
CA ARG A 138 -14.88 8.71 -13.72
C ARG A 138 -13.39 9.01 -13.69
N THR A 139 -12.58 8.10 -13.15
CA THR A 139 -11.11 8.21 -13.16
C THR A 139 -10.58 8.15 -14.59
N VAL A 140 -11.02 7.17 -15.38
CA VAL A 140 -10.72 7.04 -16.82
C VAL A 140 -11.23 8.25 -17.62
N ASP A 141 -12.38 8.80 -17.24
CA ASP A 141 -12.96 9.98 -17.86
C ASP A 141 -12.13 11.25 -17.59
N ARG A 142 -11.63 11.43 -16.37
CA ARG A 142 -10.76 12.56 -16.02
C ARG A 142 -9.39 12.45 -16.68
N GLU A 143 -8.71 11.31 -16.55
CA GLU A 143 -7.32 11.19 -17.01
C GLU A 143 -7.21 11.23 -18.54
N TRP A 144 -8.03 10.50 -19.31
CA TRP A 144 -7.93 10.55 -20.78
C TRP A 144 -8.41 11.89 -21.37
N GLU A 145 -9.34 12.61 -20.73
CA GLU A 145 -9.73 13.94 -21.24
C GLU A 145 -8.55 14.91 -21.13
N SER A 146 -7.76 14.81 -20.05
CA SER A 146 -6.54 15.62 -19.87
C SER A 146 -5.47 15.37 -20.94
N VAL A 147 -5.42 14.15 -21.51
CA VAL A 147 -4.45 13.75 -22.54
C VAL A 147 -4.99 14.00 -23.96
N PHE A 148 -6.30 13.86 -24.18
CA PHE A 148 -6.92 13.99 -25.51
C PHE A 148 -7.33 15.43 -25.85
N ALA A 149 -7.62 16.28 -24.86
CA ALA A 149 -8.06 17.66 -25.11
C ALA A 149 -7.10 18.48 -26.01
N PRO A 150 -5.76 18.43 -25.87
CA PRO A 150 -4.86 19.17 -26.76
C PRO A 150 -4.94 18.69 -28.21
N ILE A 151 -4.98 17.37 -28.45
CA ILE A 151 -5.08 16.79 -29.80
C ILE A 151 -6.41 17.14 -30.47
N LYS A 152 -7.48 17.23 -29.68
CA LYS A 152 -8.80 17.69 -30.14
C LYS A 152 -8.78 19.18 -30.50
N GLU A 153 -8.15 20.03 -29.69
CA GLU A 153 -7.99 21.46 -29.97
C GLU A 153 -7.15 21.70 -31.24
N ASP A 154 -6.04 20.98 -31.41
CA ASP A 154 -5.22 20.99 -32.62
C ASP A 154 -6.00 20.52 -33.86
N ALA A 155 -6.81 19.46 -33.73
CA ALA A 155 -7.63 18.94 -34.82
C ALA A 155 -8.75 19.90 -35.22
N ASP A 156 -9.45 20.51 -34.26
CA ASP A 156 -10.47 21.54 -34.51
C ASP A 156 -9.85 22.79 -35.16
N GLY A 157 -8.66 23.22 -34.72
CA GLY A 157 -7.92 24.33 -35.33
C GLY A 157 -7.47 24.05 -36.77
N LEU A 158 -6.95 22.84 -37.03
CA LEU A 158 -6.60 22.40 -38.39
C LEU A 158 -7.83 22.25 -39.29
N ALA A 159 -8.97 21.79 -38.77
CA ALA A 159 -10.21 21.71 -39.54
C ALA A 159 -10.64 23.09 -40.05
N VAL A 160 -10.68 24.10 -39.17
CA VAL A 160 -10.99 25.49 -39.55
C VAL A 160 -10.02 26.01 -40.61
N MET A 161 -8.72 25.73 -40.49
CA MET A 161 -7.71 26.14 -41.47
C MET A 161 -7.93 25.49 -42.85
N MET A 162 -8.26 24.19 -42.89
CA MET A 162 -8.58 23.49 -44.14
C MET A 162 -9.86 24.05 -44.78
N GLU A 163 -10.87 24.41 -43.99
CA GLU A 163 -12.08 25.08 -44.48
C GLU A 163 -11.81 26.49 -45.03
N GLU A 164 -10.90 27.24 -44.41
CA GLU A 164 -10.48 28.56 -44.90
C GLU A 164 -9.76 28.46 -46.24
N PHE A 165 -8.93 27.43 -46.45
CA PHE A 165 -8.33 27.15 -47.75
C PHE A 165 -9.38 26.84 -48.82
N LEU A 166 -10.36 25.98 -48.52
CA LEU A 166 -11.45 25.65 -49.44
C LEU A 166 -12.34 26.87 -49.74
N ARG A 167 -12.55 27.76 -48.76
CA ARG A 167 -13.28 29.01 -48.94
C ARG A 167 -12.49 30.01 -49.79
N ALA A 168 -11.17 30.11 -49.60
CA ALA A 168 -10.30 30.97 -50.40
C ALA A 168 -10.23 30.51 -51.86
N ASP A 169 -10.07 29.20 -52.10
CA ASP A 169 -10.12 28.59 -53.45
C ASP A 169 -11.49 28.80 -54.10
N PHE A 170 -12.59 28.59 -53.37
CA PHE A 170 -13.92 28.84 -53.88
C PHE A 170 -14.17 30.33 -54.20
N SER A 171 -13.76 31.27 -53.35
CA SER A 171 -13.79 32.72 -53.67
C SER A 171 -12.89 33.09 -54.85
N GLY A 172 -11.90 32.25 -55.17
CA GLY A 172 -11.06 32.35 -56.36
C GLY A 172 -11.63 31.68 -57.62
N SER A 173 -12.73 30.91 -57.54
CA SER A 173 -13.31 30.20 -58.69
C SER A 173 -14.23 31.10 -59.54
N GLU A 174 -14.59 30.66 -60.76
CA GLU A 174 -15.57 31.37 -61.60
C GLU A 174 -16.93 31.50 -60.88
N GLU A 175 -17.35 30.46 -60.14
CA GLU A 175 -18.62 30.43 -59.42
C GLU A 175 -18.61 31.32 -58.17
N GLY A 176 -17.47 31.48 -57.48
CA GLY A 176 -17.33 32.40 -56.35
C GLY A 176 -17.20 33.88 -56.76
N ARG A 177 -16.72 34.14 -57.99
CA ARG A 177 -16.63 35.47 -58.62
C ARG A 177 -17.95 35.93 -59.25
N ASP A 178 -18.94 35.06 -59.36
CA ASP A 178 -20.23 35.38 -59.96
C ASP A 178 -20.92 36.58 -59.26
N PRO A 179 -21.49 37.54 -60.01
CA PRO A 179 -22.12 38.73 -59.44
C PRO A 179 -23.24 38.45 -58.42
N ASP A 180 -24.03 37.38 -58.59
CA ASP A 180 -25.07 37.00 -57.64
C ASP A 180 -24.48 36.36 -56.37
N HIS A 181 -23.36 35.63 -56.48
CA HIS A 181 -22.65 35.10 -55.31
C HIS A 181 -21.96 36.21 -54.50
N LEU A 182 -21.32 37.18 -55.17
CA LEU A 182 -20.76 38.38 -54.52
C LEU A 182 -21.85 39.20 -53.82
N ARG A 183 -23.01 39.38 -54.48
CA ARG A 183 -24.19 40.06 -53.92
C ARG A 183 -24.81 39.33 -52.73
N ALA A 184 -24.77 38.00 -52.70
CA ALA A 184 -25.20 37.20 -51.55
C ALA A 184 -24.20 37.25 -50.38
N SER A 185 -22.91 37.41 -50.66
CA SER A 185 -21.82 37.46 -49.68
C SER A 185 -21.74 38.82 -48.96
N VAL A 186 -22.08 39.92 -49.64
CA VAL A 186 -22.18 41.25 -49.03
C VAL A 186 -23.54 41.41 -48.35
N GLY A 187 -23.53 41.52 -47.02
CA GLY A 187 -24.75 41.69 -46.23
C GLY A 187 -25.62 42.88 -46.68
N LYS A 188 -26.95 42.72 -46.55
CA LYS A 188 -28.02 43.59 -47.12
C LYS A 188 -27.89 45.11 -46.92
N GLY A 189 -26.99 45.61 -46.07
CA GLY A 189 -26.78 47.03 -45.85
C GLY A 189 -26.04 47.77 -46.99
N TYR A 190 -25.33 47.06 -47.87
CA TYR A 190 -24.52 47.66 -48.95
C TYR A 190 -24.88 47.13 -50.36
N ALA A 191 -25.89 46.27 -50.48
CA ALA A 191 -26.26 45.61 -51.72
C ALA A 191 -26.85 46.54 -52.81
N ASP A 192 -27.30 47.74 -52.42
CA ASP A 192 -27.84 48.76 -53.33
C ASP A 192 -26.81 49.84 -53.74
N GLU A 193 -25.62 49.85 -53.13
CA GLU A 193 -24.57 50.87 -53.36
C GLU A 193 -23.37 50.35 -54.18
N LEU A 194 -23.30 49.05 -54.45
CA LEU A 194 -22.18 48.39 -55.14
C LEU A 194 -22.61 47.82 -56.49
N ASP A 195 -21.82 48.08 -57.53
CA ASP A 195 -21.95 47.44 -58.84
C ASP A 195 -21.20 46.10 -58.82
N PHE A 196 -21.96 45.01 -58.61
CA PHE A 196 -21.42 43.66 -58.49
C PHE A 196 -20.90 43.10 -59.83
N ASP A 197 -21.41 43.59 -60.96
CA ASP A 197 -20.94 43.20 -62.30
C ASP A 197 -19.56 43.83 -62.59
N MET A 198 -19.36 45.11 -62.20
CA MET A 198 -18.02 45.73 -62.21
C MET A 198 -17.05 45.11 -61.19
N LEU A 199 -17.52 44.75 -59.99
CA LEU A 199 -16.67 44.10 -58.98
C LEU A 199 -16.18 42.72 -59.44
N SER A 200 -17.04 41.93 -60.08
CA SER A 200 -16.68 40.64 -60.67
C SER A 200 -15.53 40.79 -61.68
N GLN A 201 -15.67 41.70 -62.65
CA GLN A 201 -14.62 42.02 -63.63
C GLN A 201 -13.30 42.49 -62.99
N LEU A 202 -13.39 43.30 -61.92
CA LEU A 202 -12.19 43.81 -61.24
C LEU A 202 -11.44 42.72 -60.45
N VAL A 203 -12.15 41.69 -59.99
CA VAL A 203 -11.56 40.50 -59.33
C VAL A 203 -10.97 39.55 -60.38
N GLU A 204 -11.59 39.41 -61.55
CA GLU A 204 -11.04 38.66 -62.69
C GLU A 204 -9.69 39.22 -63.15
N ASP A 205 -9.60 40.55 -63.35
CA ASP A 205 -8.38 41.23 -63.81
C ASP A 205 -7.22 41.20 -62.79
N SER A 206 -7.52 41.03 -61.49
CA SER A 206 -6.53 41.15 -60.41
C SER A 206 -6.01 39.84 -59.84
N ASN A 207 -6.71 38.71 -60.05
CA ASN A 207 -6.39 37.47 -59.35
C ASN A 207 -6.29 36.25 -60.28
N VAL A 208 -5.12 36.11 -60.94
CA VAL A 208 -4.69 34.88 -61.63
C VAL A 208 -4.05 33.93 -60.60
N ALA A 209 -4.82 33.58 -59.57
CA ALA A 209 -4.51 32.41 -58.74
C ALA A 209 -4.87 31.16 -59.56
N GLU A 210 -3.92 30.26 -59.77
CA GLU A 210 -4.23 28.93 -60.31
C GLU A 210 -5.19 28.24 -59.34
N GLN A 211 -6.36 27.80 -59.84
CA GLN A 211 -7.32 27.04 -59.04
C GLN A 211 -6.66 25.78 -58.48
N MET A 212 -7.04 25.41 -57.26
CA MET A 212 -6.52 24.22 -56.60
C MET A 212 -6.78 22.97 -57.47
N PRO A 213 -5.77 22.13 -57.74
CA PRO A 213 -5.98 20.87 -58.45
C PRO A 213 -7.08 20.04 -57.80
N ALA A 214 -7.96 19.45 -58.61
CA ALA A 214 -9.14 18.72 -58.10
C ALA A 214 -8.80 17.61 -57.10
N ASN A 215 -7.64 16.95 -57.25
CA ASN A 215 -7.12 15.96 -56.31
C ASN A 215 -6.80 16.58 -54.94
N GLN A 216 -6.10 17.72 -54.92
CA GLN A 216 -5.77 18.45 -53.70
C GLN A 216 -7.03 18.97 -53.02
N ARG A 217 -7.98 19.50 -53.79
CA ARG A 217 -9.27 19.97 -53.25
C ARG A 217 -10.05 18.82 -52.59
N ALA A 218 -10.22 17.69 -53.26
CA ALA A 218 -10.89 16.52 -52.71
C ALA A 218 -10.17 15.95 -51.46
N ARG A 219 -8.84 16.01 -51.43
CA ARG A 219 -8.02 15.62 -50.26
C ARG A 219 -8.27 16.55 -49.08
N ILE A 220 -8.27 17.87 -49.28
CA ILE A 220 -8.53 18.86 -48.21
C ILE A 220 -9.98 18.76 -47.71
N GLU A 221 -10.97 18.57 -48.60
CA GLU A 221 -12.37 18.32 -48.23
C GLU A 221 -12.52 17.06 -47.36
N SER A 222 -11.87 15.95 -47.73
CA SER A 222 -11.87 14.72 -46.93
C SER A 222 -11.17 14.88 -45.58
N VAL A 223 -10.04 15.61 -45.53
CA VAL A 223 -9.26 15.82 -44.30
C VAL A 223 -10.00 16.74 -43.33
N ALA A 224 -10.65 17.80 -43.80
CA ALA A 224 -11.46 18.68 -42.96
C ALA A 224 -12.61 17.90 -42.28
N GLU A 225 -13.28 16.99 -43.00
CA GLU A 225 -14.34 16.17 -42.43
C GLU A 225 -13.81 15.09 -41.46
N ASP A 226 -12.70 14.42 -41.77
CA ASP A 226 -12.03 13.48 -40.85
C ASP A 226 -11.66 14.19 -39.53
N LEU A 227 -11.05 15.39 -39.60
CA LEU A 227 -10.67 16.18 -38.42
C LEU A 227 -11.86 16.58 -37.54
N ARG A 228 -13.03 16.87 -38.13
CA ARG A 228 -14.25 17.24 -37.38
C ARG A 228 -15.01 16.07 -36.77
N THR A 229 -14.89 14.88 -37.37
CA THR A 229 -15.75 13.71 -37.06
C THR A 229 -15.04 12.66 -36.22
N LEU A 230 -13.77 12.38 -36.51
CA LEU A 230 -13.00 11.34 -35.83
C LEU A 230 -12.76 11.64 -34.34
N PRO A 231 -12.48 12.89 -33.89
CA PRO A 231 -12.34 13.18 -32.45
C PRO A 231 -13.63 12.95 -31.67
N LYS A 232 -14.78 13.30 -32.25
CA LYS A 232 -16.11 13.05 -31.65
C LYS A 232 -16.38 11.55 -31.56
N LYS A 233 -16.09 10.80 -32.63
CA LYS A 233 -16.20 9.34 -32.65
C LYS A 233 -15.32 8.66 -31.60
N LEU A 234 -14.10 9.16 -31.36
CA LEU A 234 -13.22 8.66 -30.31
C LEU A 234 -13.77 8.94 -28.91
N ALA A 235 -14.27 10.15 -28.65
CA ALA A 235 -14.92 10.51 -27.39
C ALA A 235 -16.19 9.68 -27.12
N GLU A 236 -17.00 9.38 -28.14
CA GLU A 236 -18.19 8.52 -28.04
C GLU A 236 -17.84 7.02 -27.87
N ALA A 237 -16.66 6.58 -28.32
CA ALA A 237 -16.23 5.17 -28.26
C ALA A 237 -15.77 4.71 -26.86
N ARG A 238 -15.78 5.60 -25.88
CA ARG A 238 -15.26 5.47 -24.50
C ARG A 238 -16.11 4.62 -23.55
N LEU A 239 -17.32 4.23 -23.97
CA LEU A 239 -18.33 3.58 -23.12
C LEU A 239 -17.89 2.23 -22.53
N CYS A 240 -17.92 2.15 -21.20
CA CYS A 240 -17.87 0.92 -20.42
C CYS A 240 -18.88 -0.11 -20.94
N GLY A 241 -18.44 -1.36 -21.09
CA GLY A 241 -19.29 -2.48 -21.42
C GLY A 241 -19.36 -3.49 -20.28
N THR A 242 -20.53 -3.64 -19.64
CA THR A 242 -20.84 -4.85 -18.87
C THR A 242 -20.96 -6.03 -19.85
N LEU A 243 -19.84 -6.73 -20.04
CA LEU A 243 -19.67 -7.72 -21.08
C LEU A 243 -19.23 -9.04 -20.42
N THR A 244 -20.20 -9.71 -19.82
CA THR A 244 -19.96 -10.95 -19.07
C THR A 244 -19.56 -12.11 -20.00
N GLY A 245 -18.54 -12.87 -19.57
CA GLY A 245 -18.07 -14.07 -20.25
C GLY A 245 -17.10 -13.84 -21.42
N ALA A 246 -16.76 -14.94 -22.11
CA ALA A 246 -15.67 -14.96 -23.10
C ALA A 246 -15.96 -14.10 -24.34
N GLU A 247 -17.20 -14.07 -24.81
CA GLU A 247 -17.64 -13.21 -25.91
C GLU A 247 -17.44 -11.72 -25.58
N GLY A 248 -17.52 -11.36 -24.29
CA GLY A 248 -17.30 -10.02 -23.82
C GLY A 248 -15.86 -9.54 -23.98
N VAL A 249 -14.90 -10.36 -23.52
CA VAL A 249 -13.47 -10.11 -23.71
C VAL A 249 -13.13 -10.01 -25.20
N THR A 250 -13.65 -10.92 -26.04
CA THR A 250 -13.44 -10.87 -27.50
C THR A 250 -14.01 -9.59 -28.12
N ARG A 251 -15.17 -9.13 -27.68
CA ARG A 251 -15.79 -7.87 -28.16
C ARG A 251 -14.99 -6.65 -27.73
N ALA A 252 -14.47 -6.63 -26.51
CA ALA A 252 -13.59 -5.57 -26.01
C ALA A 252 -12.30 -5.48 -26.86
N VAL A 253 -11.65 -6.61 -27.14
CA VAL A 253 -10.48 -6.68 -28.03
C VAL A 253 -10.81 -6.18 -29.44
N ALA A 254 -11.97 -6.54 -30.00
CA ALA A 254 -12.39 -6.02 -31.31
C ALA A 254 -12.63 -4.50 -31.30
N ARG A 255 -13.20 -3.96 -30.20
CA ARG A 255 -13.47 -2.52 -30.04
C ARG A 255 -12.19 -1.72 -29.83
N ALA A 256 -11.23 -2.19 -29.03
CA ALA A 256 -9.92 -1.57 -28.88
C ALA A 256 -9.19 -1.42 -30.23
N HIS A 257 -9.22 -2.46 -31.07
CA HIS A 257 -8.70 -2.39 -32.45
C HIS A 257 -9.49 -1.44 -33.37
N GLU A 258 -10.78 -1.18 -33.12
CA GLU A 258 -11.54 -0.17 -33.84
C GLU A 258 -11.17 1.26 -33.40
N ASN A 259 -10.98 1.48 -32.09
CA ASN A 259 -10.53 2.75 -31.53
C ASN A 259 -9.13 3.10 -32.05
N LEU A 260 -8.18 2.17 -32.00
CA LEU A 260 -6.83 2.35 -32.55
C LEU A 260 -6.82 2.66 -34.06
N ARG A 261 -7.71 2.03 -34.85
CA ARG A 261 -7.86 2.35 -36.29
C ARG A 261 -8.47 3.74 -36.52
N THR A 262 -9.41 4.14 -35.68
CA THR A 262 -10.03 5.49 -35.73
C THR A 262 -9.01 6.56 -35.35
N LEU A 263 -8.16 6.30 -34.35
CA LEU A 263 -7.04 7.16 -33.96
C LEU A 263 -5.98 7.25 -35.06
N ALA A 264 -5.62 6.13 -35.70
CA ALA A 264 -4.70 6.13 -36.84
C ALA A 264 -5.23 6.96 -38.02
N ALA A 265 -6.54 6.95 -38.28
CA ALA A 265 -7.15 7.81 -39.28
C ALA A 265 -7.10 9.30 -38.88
N LEU A 266 -7.32 9.64 -37.60
CA LEU A 266 -7.20 11.01 -37.09
C LEU A 266 -5.76 11.55 -37.22
N ILE A 267 -4.78 10.79 -36.74
CA ILE A 267 -3.36 11.17 -36.84
C ILE A 267 -2.92 11.29 -38.31
N ARG A 268 -3.43 10.45 -39.20
CA ARG A 268 -3.22 10.59 -40.65
C ARG A 268 -3.78 11.92 -41.16
N ALA A 269 -5.01 12.27 -40.81
CA ALA A 269 -5.64 13.52 -41.22
C ALA A 269 -4.87 14.75 -40.71
N VAL A 270 -4.45 14.74 -39.44
CA VAL A 270 -3.59 15.79 -38.84
C VAL A 270 -2.28 15.95 -39.61
N ARG A 271 -1.57 14.84 -39.89
CA ARG A 271 -0.29 14.87 -40.63
C ARG A 271 -0.46 15.37 -42.08
N ILE A 272 -1.56 15.02 -42.76
CA ILE A 272 -1.87 15.55 -44.10
C ILE A 272 -2.17 17.06 -44.01
N ALA A 273 -3.01 17.49 -43.07
CA ALA A 273 -3.37 18.91 -42.89
C ALA A 273 -2.14 19.79 -42.61
N LEU A 274 -1.17 19.32 -41.83
CA LEU A 274 0.09 20.02 -41.56
C LEU A 274 1.01 20.12 -42.79
N LEU A 275 0.97 19.13 -43.70
CA LEU A 275 1.72 19.16 -44.96
C LEU A 275 1.06 20.06 -46.01
N GLU A 276 -0.28 20.09 -46.05
CA GLU A 276 -1.05 21.01 -46.91
C GLU A 276 -0.92 22.47 -46.42
N SER A 277 -1.08 22.72 -45.12
CA SER A 277 -0.97 24.08 -44.54
C SER A 277 0.40 24.72 -44.72
N SER A 278 1.45 23.90 -44.80
CA SER A 278 2.82 24.35 -45.06
C SER A 278 3.21 24.32 -46.54
N GLY A 279 2.31 23.92 -47.45
CA GLY A 279 2.57 23.81 -48.90
C GLY A 279 3.61 22.75 -49.27
N ASN A 280 3.89 21.80 -48.37
CA ASN A 280 4.92 20.78 -48.52
C ASN A 280 4.38 19.42 -49.01
N TYR A 281 3.06 19.29 -49.19
CA TYR A 281 2.48 18.04 -49.69
C TYR A 281 2.92 17.75 -51.13
N ARG A 282 3.39 16.53 -51.40
CA ARG A 282 3.81 16.05 -52.72
C ARG A 282 3.13 14.74 -53.04
N GLU A 283 2.15 14.75 -53.94
CA GLU A 283 1.31 13.60 -54.30
C GLU A 283 2.17 12.37 -54.68
N GLU A 284 3.20 12.57 -55.51
CA GLU A 284 4.15 11.53 -55.97
C GLU A 284 4.79 10.70 -54.84
N PHE A 285 4.95 11.27 -53.64
CA PHE A 285 5.59 10.62 -52.50
C PHE A 285 4.60 10.29 -51.40
N HIS A 286 3.76 11.26 -51.01
CA HIS A 286 2.95 11.19 -49.81
C HIS A 286 1.72 10.31 -49.94
N ASP A 287 1.08 10.25 -51.10
CA ASP A 287 -0.13 9.43 -51.30
C ASP A 287 0.19 7.95 -51.00
N SER A 288 1.31 7.44 -51.55
CA SER A 288 1.77 6.06 -51.33
C SER A 288 2.06 5.70 -49.87
N VAL A 289 2.42 6.71 -49.06
CA VAL A 289 2.70 6.57 -47.62
C VAL A 289 1.41 6.63 -46.81
N PHE A 290 0.50 7.55 -47.14
CA PHE A 290 -0.75 7.74 -46.41
C PHE A 290 -1.82 6.69 -46.75
N ASP A 291 -1.78 6.10 -47.95
CA ASP A 291 -2.59 4.92 -48.33
C ASP A 291 -2.30 3.70 -47.45
N GLN A 292 -1.04 3.53 -47.02
CA GLN A 292 -0.59 2.44 -46.17
C GLN A 292 -0.63 2.80 -44.68
N PHE A 293 -0.96 4.05 -44.33
CA PHE A 293 -0.94 4.53 -42.95
C PHE A 293 -2.01 3.84 -42.09
N GLY A 294 -1.65 3.51 -40.85
CA GLY A 294 -2.48 2.70 -39.97
C GLY A 294 -1.81 2.50 -38.61
N VAL A 295 -2.38 1.65 -37.76
CA VAL A 295 -1.97 1.49 -36.35
C VAL A 295 -0.47 1.22 -36.16
N VAL A 296 0.16 0.47 -37.07
CA VAL A 296 1.61 0.18 -37.02
C VAL A 296 2.50 1.41 -37.19
N HIS A 297 1.98 2.49 -37.78
CA HIS A 297 2.67 3.76 -38.04
C HIS A 297 2.46 4.81 -36.94
N LEU A 298 1.65 4.51 -35.93
CA LEU A 298 1.54 5.32 -34.72
C LEU A 298 2.76 5.13 -33.83
N THR A 299 3.29 6.24 -33.30
CA THR A 299 4.30 6.23 -32.24
C THR A 299 3.71 5.69 -30.93
N GLU A 300 4.56 5.36 -29.96
CA GLU A 300 4.14 4.95 -28.62
C GLU A 300 3.35 6.08 -27.93
N GLU A 301 3.84 7.31 -28.03
CA GLU A 301 3.17 8.53 -27.57
C GLU A 301 1.79 8.71 -28.21
N GLU A 302 1.62 8.50 -29.52
CA GLU A 302 0.32 8.60 -30.17
C GLU A 302 -0.63 7.47 -29.74
N ARG A 303 -0.15 6.23 -29.59
CA ARG A 303 -0.95 5.11 -29.08
C ARG A 303 -1.42 5.32 -27.65
N SER A 304 -0.60 6.00 -26.84
CA SER A 304 -0.88 6.33 -25.44
C SER A 304 -2.21 7.08 -25.25
N VAL A 305 -2.62 7.84 -26.27
CA VAL A 305 -3.84 8.67 -26.31
C VAL A 305 -5.08 7.88 -26.78
N CYS A 306 -4.96 6.59 -27.11
CA CYS A 306 -6.12 5.80 -27.50
C CYS A 306 -7.11 5.68 -26.33
N PRO A 307 -8.42 5.99 -26.51
CA PRO A 307 -9.40 5.87 -25.44
C PRO A 307 -9.45 4.43 -24.91
N PRO A 308 -9.16 4.23 -23.60
CA PRO A 308 -9.15 2.90 -23.02
C PRO A 308 -10.58 2.37 -22.89
N TYR A 309 -10.74 1.05 -23.04
CA TYR A 309 -12.04 0.40 -22.98
C TYR A 309 -12.22 -0.34 -21.67
N ILE A 310 -13.20 0.05 -20.84
CA ILE A 310 -13.50 -0.61 -19.56
C ILE A 310 -14.43 -1.81 -19.78
N VAL A 311 -14.08 -2.92 -19.14
CA VAL A 311 -14.80 -4.20 -19.22
C VAL A 311 -15.08 -4.72 -17.82
N ASP A 312 -16.35 -4.72 -17.41
CA ASP A 312 -16.79 -5.47 -16.23
C ASP A 312 -16.99 -6.95 -16.58
N LEU A 313 -16.18 -7.81 -15.95
CA LEU A 313 -16.24 -9.27 -16.11
C LEU A 313 -17.25 -9.93 -15.15
N GLY A 314 -17.86 -9.17 -14.25
CA GLY A 314 -18.72 -9.68 -13.18
C GLY A 314 -17.89 -10.31 -12.05
N THR A 315 -18.31 -11.48 -11.57
CA THR A 315 -17.67 -12.14 -10.43
C THR A 315 -16.63 -13.20 -10.81
N SER A 316 -15.66 -13.43 -9.93
CA SER A 316 -14.56 -14.37 -10.14
C SER A 316 -15.03 -15.82 -10.30
N THR A 317 -16.10 -16.23 -9.60
CA THR A 317 -16.70 -17.57 -9.75
C THR A 317 -17.46 -17.74 -11.07
N ALA A 318 -18.12 -16.69 -11.56
CA ALA A 318 -18.84 -16.69 -12.83
C ALA A 318 -17.89 -16.75 -14.05
N LEU A 319 -16.61 -16.37 -13.87
CA LEU A 319 -15.62 -16.32 -14.94
C LEU A 319 -15.17 -17.72 -15.38
N SER A 320 -15.79 -18.21 -16.46
CA SER A 320 -15.51 -19.52 -17.06
C SER A 320 -14.03 -19.71 -17.45
N ARG A 321 -13.59 -20.97 -17.58
CA ARG A 321 -12.21 -21.30 -18.00
C ARG A 321 -11.84 -20.69 -19.35
N THR A 322 -12.78 -20.66 -20.30
CA THR A 322 -12.58 -20.05 -21.62
C THR A 322 -12.46 -18.53 -21.53
N ALA A 323 -13.27 -17.89 -20.68
CA ALA A 323 -13.19 -16.44 -20.46
C ALA A 323 -11.87 -16.05 -19.77
N ARG A 324 -11.36 -16.87 -18.83
CA ARG A 324 -10.03 -16.71 -18.25
C ARG A 324 -8.89 -16.86 -19.27
N GLY A 325 -8.99 -17.80 -20.21
CA GLY A 325 -8.03 -17.91 -21.31
C GLY A 325 -7.99 -16.62 -22.14
N ALA A 326 -9.14 -16.19 -22.65
CA ALA A 326 -9.26 -14.96 -23.43
C ALA A 326 -8.82 -13.71 -22.66
N LEU A 327 -9.05 -13.65 -21.34
CA LEU A 327 -8.55 -12.59 -20.47
C LEU A 327 -7.01 -12.58 -20.43
N MET A 328 -6.36 -13.72 -20.21
CA MET A 328 -4.89 -13.79 -20.20
C MET A 328 -4.29 -13.44 -21.57
N ASP A 329 -4.92 -13.89 -22.66
CA ASP A 329 -4.51 -13.51 -24.02
C ASP A 329 -4.64 -11.98 -24.25
N ALA A 330 -5.66 -11.34 -23.68
CA ALA A 330 -5.85 -9.89 -23.76
C ALA A 330 -4.89 -9.11 -22.84
N LEU A 331 -4.57 -9.62 -21.65
CA LEU A 331 -3.57 -9.03 -20.73
C LEU A 331 -2.14 -9.20 -21.26
N ALA A 332 -1.89 -10.20 -22.11
CA ALA A 332 -0.63 -10.39 -22.83
C ALA A 332 -0.51 -9.50 -24.10
N SER A 333 -1.55 -8.72 -24.43
CA SER A 333 -1.56 -7.82 -25.59
C SER A 333 -1.19 -6.38 -25.22
N ASP A 334 -0.86 -5.56 -26.22
CA ASP A 334 -0.59 -4.11 -26.07
C ASP A 334 -1.85 -3.26 -26.30
N LEU A 335 -3.02 -3.74 -25.83
CA LEU A 335 -4.31 -3.07 -26.06
C LEU A 335 -4.74 -2.27 -24.82
N PRO A 336 -5.26 -1.04 -24.98
CA PRO A 336 -5.72 -0.20 -23.88
C PRO A 336 -7.08 -0.69 -23.35
N ILE A 337 -7.09 -1.83 -22.65
CA ILE A 337 -8.30 -2.47 -22.11
C ILE A 337 -8.19 -2.59 -20.59
N LYS A 338 -9.22 -2.15 -19.88
CA LYS A 338 -9.25 -2.03 -18.42
C LYS A 338 -10.28 -3.02 -17.88
N PHE A 339 -9.82 -4.18 -17.42
CA PHE A 339 -10.68 -5.27 -16.92
C PHE A 339 -10.95 -5.12 -15.43
N VAL A 340 -12.22 -5.19 -15.04
CA VAL A 340 -12.64 -5.27 -13.63
C VAL A 340 -13.20 -6.66 -13.34
N VAL A 341 -12.77 -7.26 -12.24
CA VAL A 341 -13.33 -8.52 -11.72
C VAL A 341 -13.64 -8.40 -10.23
N SER A 342 -14.87 -8.71 -9.86
CA SER A 342 -15.31 -8.74 -8.46
C SER A 342 -14.94 -10.09 -7.82
N ILE A 343 -14.06 -10.08 -6.83
CA ILE A 343 -13.68 -11.28 -6.09
C ILE A 343 -14.77 -11.58 -5.06
N ASP A 344 -15.51 -12.65 -5.33
CA ASP A 344 -16.66 -13.11 -4.55
C ASP A 344 -16.34 -14.32 -3.65
N ASP A 345 -15.54 -15.28 -4.12
CA ASP A 345 -15.17 -16.49 -3.36
C ASP A 345 -13.65 -16.58 -3.10
N ILE A 346 -13.20 -16.00 -1.98
CA ILE A 346 -11.79 -16.02 -1.59
C ILE A 346 -11.34 -17.41 -1.12
N PRO A 347 -12.06 -18.12 -0.22
CA PRO A 347 -11.66 -19.46 0.21
C PRO A 347 -11.67 -20.50 -0.91
N GLY A 348 -12.55 -20.31 -1.91
CA GLY A 348 -12.92 -21.34 -2.87
C GLY A 348 -14.00 -22.28 -2.32
N GLY A 349 -14.49 -23.20 -3.16
CA GLY A 349 -15.52 -24.16 -2.76
C GLY A 349 -14.99 -25.33 -1.93
N VAL A 350 -15.87 -25.94 -1.14
CA VAL A 350 -15.60 -27.26 -0.53
C VAL A 350 -15.80 -28.35 -1.59
N ARG A 351 -14.79 -29.19 -1.86
CA ARG A 351 -14.94 -30.30 -2.82
C ARG A 351 -15.61 -31.50 -2.15
N THR A 352 -16.89 -31.70 -2.41
CA THR A 352 -17.66 -32.88 -1.95
C THR A 352 -17.44 -34.11 -2.84
N SER A 353 -16.19 -34.45 -3.15
CA SER A 353 -15.85 -35.66 -3.92
C SER A 353 -15.62 -36.87 -3.01
N SER A 354 -16.71 -37.56 -2.68
CA SER A 354 -16.79 -38.77 -1.82
C SER A 354 -16.52 -38.56 -0.32
N GLU A 355 -17.14 -39.41 0.51
CA GLU A 355 -17.42 -39.21 1.94
C GLU A 355 -16.20 -39.25 2.90
N LYS A 356 -14.97 -39.03 2.41
CA LYS A 356 -13.75 -39.09 3.26
C LYS A 356 -12.76 -37.96 3.08
N ASP A 357 -12.74 -37.27 1.94
CA ASP A 357 -11.77 -36.21 1.66
C ASP A 357 -12.46 -34.84 1.45
N SER A 358 -12.83 -34.18 2.56
CA SER A 358 -13.27 -32.77 2.54
C SER A 358 -12.10 -31.80 2.36
N SER A 359 -11.35 -31.98 1.27
CA SER A 359 -10.31 -31.04 0.86
C SER A 359 -10.94 -29.74 0.37
N LEU A 360 -10.48 -28.63 0.94
CA LEU A 360 -10.87 -27.28 0.52
C LEU A 360 -10.28 -27.02 -0.88
N SER A 361 -11.09 -26.53 -1.82
CA SER A 361 -10.58 -26.15 -3.14
C SER A 361 -9.89 -24.81 -3.04
N VAL A 362 -8.63 -24.70 -3.47
CA VAL A 362 -7.95 -23.41 -3.57
C VAL A 362 -8.58 -22.60 -4.70
N SER A 363 -9.00 -21.37 -4.39
CA SER A 363 -9.47 -20.40 -5.38
C SER A 363 -8.39 -20.07 -6.42
N VAL A 364 -8.80 -19.77 -7.65
CA VAL A 364 -7.86 -19.46 -8.73
C VAL A 364 -7.44 -18.00 -8.61
N ASP A 365 -6.18 -17.75 -8.24
CA ASP A 365 -5.64 -16.39 -8.10
C ASP A 365 -5.40 -15.75 -9.47
N ILE A 366 -6.38 -15.00 -9.96
CA ILE A 366 -6.34 -14.37 -11.29
C ILE A 366 -5.30 -13.25 -11.33
N ALA A 367 -5.18 -12.46 -10.26
CA ALA A 367 -4.26 -11.33 -10.19
C ALA A 367 -2.79 -11.80 -10.22
N MET A 368 -2.43 -12.82 -9.44
CA MET A 368 -1.09 -13.39 -9.44
C MET A 368 -0.72 -14.06 -10.78
N GLN A 369 -1.69 -14.66 -11.49
CA GLN A 369 -1.47 -15.16 -12.85
C GLN A 369 -1.21 -14.02 -13.86
N ALA A 370 -1.93 -12.90 -13.74
CA ALA A 370 -1.73 -11.74 -14.60
C ALA A 370 -0.33 -11.10 -14.42
N ILE A 371 0.15 -11.01 -13.17
CA ILE A 371 1.53 -10.57 -12.87
C ILE A 371 2.56 -11.47 -13.57
N GLY A 372 2.30 -12.78 -13.63
CA GLY A 372 3.15 -13.74 -14.33
C GLY A 372 3.32 -13.51 -15.84
N LEU A 373 2.48 -12.66 -16.47
CA LEU A 373 2.66 -12.22 -17.85
C LEU A 373 3.69 -11.08 -17.98
N GLY A 374 3.86 -10.26 -16.94
CA GLY A 374 4.78 -9.12 -16.89
C GLY A 374 4.43 -7.93 -17.80
N SER A 375 3.30 -7.97 -18.51
CA SER A 375 2.90 -6.99 -19.54
C SER A 375 1.65 -6.18 -19.22
N ALA A 376 0.95 -6.49 -18.12
CA ALA A 376 -0.29 -5.80 -17.74
C ALA A 376 -0.12 -5.12 -16.39
N PHE A 377 -0.75 -3.97 -16.20
CA PHE A 377 -0.96 -3.41 -14.87
C PHE A 377 -1.93 -4.32 -14.10
N VAL A 378 -1.65 -4.60 -12.83
CA VAL A 378 -2.54 -5.40 -11.97
C VAL A 378 -2.69 -4.69 -10.63
N THR A 379 -3.91 -4.59 -10.12
CA THR A 379 -4.13 -4.25 -8.71
C THR A 379 -5.15 -5.19 -8.10
N GLN A 380 -4.83 -5.71 -6.92
CA GLN A 380 -5.74 -6.47 -6.08
C GLN A 380 -6.00 -5.68 -4.80
N THR A 381 -7.26 -5.42 -4.49
CA THR A 381 -7.66 -4.67 -3.30
C THR A 381 -9.03 -5.11 -2.78
N ALA A 382 -9.37 -4.71 -1.56
CA ALA A 382 -10.72 -4.77 -1.04
C ALA A 382 -11.44 -3.44 -1.30
N ALA A 383 -12.73 -3.49 -1.59
CA ALA A 383 -13.56 -2.30 -1.76
C ALA A 383 -13.71 -1.47 -0.48
N SER A 384 -13.37 -2.01 0.70
CA SER A 384 -13.25 -1.22 1.93
C SER A 384 -12.08 -0.21 1.86
N GLU A 385 -10.99 -0.59 1.21
CA GLU A 385 -9.75 0.18 1.16
C GLU A 385 -9.78 1.18 -0.01
N LEU A 386 -10.57 2.24 0.17
CA LEU A 386 -10.82 3.25 -0.85
C LEU A 386 -9.53 3.89 -1.39
N THR A 387 -8.55 4.19 -0.53
CA THR A 387 -7.29 4.84 -0.95
C THR A 387 -6.46 3.92 -1.87
N PRO A 388 -6.05 2.69 -1.46
CA PRO A 388 -5.42 1.74 -2.39
C PRO A 388 -6.21 1.45 -3.67
N PHE A 389 -7.55 1.48 -3.62
CA PHE A 389 -8.38 1.34 -4.81
C PHE A 389 -8.27 2.55 -5.75
N VAL A 390 -8.37 3.78 -5.24
CA VAL A 390 -8.28 5.01 -6.05
C VAL A 390 -6.87 5.18 -6.62
N ASP A 391 -5.83 4.95 -5.82
CA ASP A 391 -4.44 5.03 -6.29
C ASP A 391 -4.15 3.98 -7.36
N GLY A 392 -4.67 2.77 -7.18
CA GLY A 392 -4.64 1.71 -8.20
C GLY A 392 -5.40 2.08 -9.47
N ALA A 393 -6.61 2.65 -9.35
CA ALA A 393 -7.43 3.12 -10.48
C ALA A 393 -6.73 4.23 -11.28
N MET A 394 -6.12 5.20 -10.60
CA MET A 394 -5.34 6.27 -11.22
C MET A 394 -4.14 5.72 -11.99
N THR A 395 -3.34 4.87 -11.35
CA THR A 395 -2.10 4.33 -11.93
C THR A 395 -2.38 3.40 -13.11
N GLY A 396 -3.31 2.45 -12.94
CA GLY A 396 -3.71 1.53 -14.00
C GLY A 396 -4.46 2.18 -15.17
N THR A 397 -5.03 3.37 -14.96
CA THR A 397 -5.62 4.19 -16.02
C THR A 397 -4.53 4.88 -16.84
N ARG A 398 -3.50 5.42 -16.18
CA ARG A 398 -2.36 6.08 -16.83
C ARG A 398 -1.48 5.10 -17.62
N TYR A 399 -1.38 3.86 -17.15
CA TYR A 399 -0.71 2.80 -17.91
C TYR A 399 -1.39 2.61 -19.28
N HIS A 400 -0.63 2.66 -20.39
CA HIS A 400 -1.23 2.65 -21.73
C HIS A 400 -1.70 1.26 -22.18
N GLY A 401 -1.05 0.21 -21.69
CA GLY A 401 -1.43 -1.18 -21.98
C GLY A 401 -2.64 -1.67 -21.18
N PRO A 402 -2.87 -2.99 -21.14
CA PRO A 402 -4.01 -3.57 -20.46
C PRO A 402 -3.85 -3.50 -18.93
N ALA A 403 -4.98 -3.41 -18.22
CA ALA A 403 -5.02 -3.40 -16.76
C ALA A 403 -6.03 -4.40 -16.21
N LEU A 404 -5.75 -4.98 -15.04
CA LEU A 404 -6.66 -5.84 -14.28
C LEU A 404 -6.89 -5.27 -12.86
N TYR A 405 -8.14 -4.95 -12.56
CA TYR A 405 -8.62 -4.53 -11.24
C TYR A 405 -9.37 -5.70 -10.59
N ALA A 406 -8.78 -6.33 -9.58
CA ALA A 406 -9.32 -7.49 -8.90
C ALA A 406 -9.79 -7.11 -7.48
N ILE A 407 -11.11 -6.94 -7.30
CA ILE A 407 -11.67 -6.18 -6.17
C ILE A 407 -12.59 -7.05 -5.31
N CYS A 408 -12.27 -7.25 -4.03
CA CYS A 408 -13.17 -7.97 -3.11
C CYS A 408 -14.26 -7.07 -2.53
N GLN A 409 -15.51 -7.53 -2.57
CA GLN A 409 -16.69 -6.78 -2.10
C GLN A 409 -17.42 -7.45 -0.92
N GLY A 410 -16.81 -8.41 -0.23
CA GLY A 410 -17.40 -9.04 0.96
C GLY A 410 -18.65 -9.90 0.70
N LEU A 411 -18.67 -10.66 -0.40
CA LEU A 411 -19.84 -11.39 -0.90
C LEU A 411 -19.99 -12.84 -0.39
N THR A 412 -19.18 -13.31 0.58
CA THR A 412 -19.21 -14.72 1.07
C THR A 412 -19.40 -14.97 2.59
N THR A 413 -19.40 -13.96 3.47
CA THR A 413 -19.51 -14.13 4.95
C THR A 413 -20.93 -13.92 5.53
N THR A 414 -21.32 -14.59 6.62
CA THR A 414 -22.56 -14.40 7.41
C THR A 414 -22.93 -12.96 7.75
N LEU A 415 -21.95 -12.04 7.76
CA LEU A 415 -22.13 -10.59 7.95
C LEU A 415 -22.88 -9.88 6.80
N HIS A 416 -23.37 -10.62 5.79
CA HIS A 416 -24.10 -10.11 4.63
C HIS A 416 -25.27 -9.18 4.96
N ASP A 417 -25.51 -8.26 4.03
CA ASP A 417 -26.54 -7.20 4.00
C ASP A 417 -26.61 -6.24 5.21
N ARG A 418 -25.93 -6.55 6.33
CA ARG A 418 -25.77 -5.65 7.48
C ARG A 418 -24.40 -4.99 7.54
N HIS A 419 -23.32 -5.74 7.27
CA HIS A 419 -21.95 -5.23 7.38
C HIS A 419 -21.08 -5.64 6.17
N ARG A 420 -21.59 -5.48 4.93
CA ARG A 420 -20.86 -5.84 3.70
C ARG A 420 -19.51 -5.13 3.56
N TYR A 421 -19.41 -3.88 4.02
CA TYR A 421 -18.13 -3.16 4.18
C TYR A 421 -17.15 -3.90 5.10
N LEU A 422 -17.61 -4.32 6.29
CA LEU A 422 -16.78 -5.06 7.25
C LEU A 422 -16.29 -6.39 6.66
N ALA A 423 -17.18 -7.12 5.95
CA ALA A 423 -16.84 -8.35 5.24
C ALA A 423 -15.75 -8.17 4.16
N SER A 424 -15.66 -6.98 3.57
CA SER A 424 -14.57 -6.61 2.65
C SER A 424 -13.28 -6.30 3.42
N ALA A 425 -13.33 -5.48 4.46
CA ALA A 425 -12.16 -5.11 5.28
C ALA A 425 -11.47 -6.33 5.92
N ILE A 426 -12.25 -7.23 6.54
CA ILE A 426 -11.70 -8.42 7.19
C ILE A 426 -11.01 -9.40 6.23
N SER A 427 -11.26 -9.30 4.92
CA SER A 427 -10.55 -10.11 3.92
C SER A 427 -9.07 -9.71 3.80
N VAL A 428 -8.74 -8.44 4.05
CA VAL A 428 -7.37 -7.92 4.06
C VAL A 428 -6.68 -8.30 5.37
N GLU A 429 -7.33 -8.01 6.50
CA GLU A 429 -6.83 -8.28 7.86
C GLU A 429 -6.46 -9.76 8.04
N SER A 430 -7.35 -10.68 7.62
CA SER A 430 -7.14 -12.13 7.72
C SER A 430 -6.12 -12.72 6.74
N ARG A 431 -5.45 -11.89 5.93
CA ARG A 431 -4.61 -12.30 4.80
C ARG A 431 -5.33 -13.21 3.78
N ALA A 432 -6.66 -13.25 3.78
CA ALA A 432 -7.46 -13.96 2.78
C ALA A 432 -7.19 -13.36 1.38
N LEU A 433 -7.21 -12.03 1.33
CA LEU A 433 -6.96 -11.22 0.15
C LEU A 433 -5.94 -10.11 0.47
N PRO A 434 -4.63 -10.40 0.42
CA PRO A 434 -3.61 -9.38 0.51
C PRO A 434 -3.75 -8.34 -0.61
N ILE A 435 -3.52 -7.08 -0.28
CA ILE A 435 -3.50 -5.98 -1.24
C ILE A 435 -2.15 -5.98 -1.96
N PHE A 436 -2.15 -5.72 -3.27
CA PHE A 436 -0.92 -5.41 -3.99
C PHE A 436 -1.22 -4.69 -5.30
N SER A 437 -0.25 -3.93 -5.79
CA SER A 437 -0.21 -3.41 -7.16
C SER A 437 1.04 -3.88 -7.89
N PHE A 438 0.91 -4.05 -9.20
CA PHE A 438 1.99 -4.33 -10.12
C PHE A 438 1.87 -3.40 -11.34
N ASP A 439 2.85 -2.53 -11.53
CA ASP A 439 2.98 -1.67 -12.71
C ASP A 439 4.19 -2.15 -13.54
N PRO A 440 4.00 -2.70 -14.75
CA PRO A 440 5.10 -3.21 -15.57
C PRO A 440 6.06 -2.11 -16.10
N SER A 441 5.69 -0.82 -15.99
CA SER A 441 6.51 0.31 -16.47
C SER A 441 7.68 0.66 -15.54
N GLY A 442 7.69 0.19 -14.29
CA GLY A 442 8.80 0.39 -13.34
C GLY A 442 10.14 -0.15 -13.85
N LYS A 443 11.27 0.39 -13.39
CA LYS A 443 12.59 0.02 -13.94
C LYS A 443 13.01 -1.37 -13.49
N ASP A 444 13.02 -1.59 -12.18
CA ASP A 444 13.30 -2.87 -11.53
C ASP A 444 12.06 -3.44 -10.82
N TRP A 445 12.21 -4.54 -10.08
CA TRP A 445 11.07 -5.18 -9.41
C TRP A 445 10.51 -4.36 -8.24
N ALA A 446 11.32 -3.57 -7.54
CA ALA A 446 10.88 -2.75 -6.41
C ALA A 446 10.06 -1.55 -6.90
N ASP A 447 10.45 -0.94 -8.02
CA ASP A 447 9.61 0.06 -8.72
C ASP A 447 8.27 -0.54 -9.21
N ARG A 448 8.23 -1.84 -9.53
CA ARG A 448 7.08 -2.50 -10.18
C ARG A 448 6.03 -3.02 -9.22
N PHE A 449 6.38 -3.46 -8.01
CA PHE A 449 5.47 -4.22 -7.13
C PHE A 449 5.36 -3.60 -5.73
N SER A 450 4.16 -3.19 -5.32
CA SER A 450 3.89 -2.57 -4.01
C SER A 450 2.85 -3.32 -3.20
N ILE A 451 3.03 -3.31 -1.87
CA ILE A 451 2.16 -3.93 -0.86
C ILE A 451 1.72 -2.96 0.25
N GLU A 452 1.95 -1.65 0.07
CA GLU A 452 1.80 -0.63 1.14
C GLU A 452 0.39 -0.55 1.74
N GLY A 453 -0.64 -0.94 1.00
CA GLY A 453 -2.03 -0.95 1.48
C GLY A 453 -2.37 -2.01 2.54
N ASN A 454 -1.44 -2.91 2.91
CA ASN A 454 -1.73 -3.96 3.89
C ASN A 454 -1.45 -3.50 5.34
N PRO A 455 -2.31 -3.88 6.31
CA PRO A 455 -2.03 -3.67 7.72
C PRO A 455 -0.82 -4.49 8.16
N ALA A 456 0.09 -3.90 8.94
CA ALA A 456 1.33 -4.50 9.44
C ALA A 456 2.08 -5.34 8.37
N PRO A 457 2.59 -4.72 7.29
CA PRO A 457 3.07 -5.43 6.10
C PRO A 457 4.31 -6.30 6.37
N ASP A 458 5.04 -6.06 7.45
CA ASP A 458 6.18 -6.86 7.90
C ASP A 458 5.76 -8.08 8.77
N LYS A 459 4.52 -8.13 9.30
CA LYS A 459 4.04 -9.17 10.22
C LYS A 459 3.26 -10.29 9.50
N PRO A 460 3.28 -11.53 10.03
CA PRO A 460 2.47 -12.63 9.48
C PRO A 460 0.96 -12.31 9.54
N TRP A 461 0.51 -11.75 10.66
CA TRP A 461 -0.88 -11.38 10.94
C TRP A 461 -0.95 -9.96 11.49
N SER A 462 -2.07 -9.28 11.28
CA SER A 462 -2.40 -8.09 12.08
C SER A 462 -2.83 -8.53 13.49
N ARG A 463 -2.56 -7.68 14.47
CA ARG A 463 -2.91 -7.89 15.88
C ARG A 463 -3.66 -6.67 16.39
N SER A 464 -4.65 -6.90 17.24
CA SER A 464 -5.48 -5.85 17.82
C SER A 464 -5.78 -6.15 19.29
N GLU A 465 -5.72 -5.11 20.11
CA GLU A 465 -6.16 -5.19 21.51
C GLU A 465 -7.68 -5.08 21.58
N VAL A 466 -8.34 -6.13 22.06
CA VAL A 466 -9.80 -6.22 22.14
C VAL A 466 -10.25 -6.20 23.60
N THR A 467 -11.21 -5.34 23.93
CA THR A 467 -11.85 -5.34 25.25
C THR A 467 -12.99 -6.35 25.29
N TYR A 468 -13.07 -7.14 26.37
CA TYR A 468 -14.09 -8.18 26.53
C TYR A 468 -14.68 -8.22 27.94
N ALA A 469 -15.89 -8.75 28.06
CA ALA A 469 -16.57 -8.94 29.34
C ALA A 469 -16.25 -10.32 29.94
N THR A 470 -15.90 -10.35 31.23
CA THR A 470 -15.82 -11.59 32.01
C THR A 470 -17.08 -11.80 32.85
N ASN A 471 -17.25 -13.00 33.41
CA ASN A 471 -18.31 -13.28 34.39
C ASN A 471 -18.09 -12.56 35.74
N THR A 472 -16.93 -11.93 35.92
CA THR A 472 -16.58 -11.01 37.00
C THR A 472 -16.70 -9.57 36.52
N SER A 473 -17.08 -8.65 37.42
CA SER A 473 -17.38 -7.25 37.07
C SER A 473 -16.13 -6.42 36.70
N GLY A 474 -15.56 -6.69 35.53
CA GLY A 474 -14.39 -6.00 34.98
C GLY A 474 -14.26 -6.20 33.47
N GLN A 475 -13.89 -5.14 32.77
CA GLN A 475 -13.40 -5.21 31.39
C GLN A 475 -11.94 -5.62 31.40
N HIS A 476 -11.58 -6.55 30.52
CA HIS A 476 -10.20 -6.98 30.32
C HIS A 476 -9.81 -6.76 28.87
N ALA A 477 -8.53 -6.54 28.61
CA ALA A 477 -7.96 -6.43 27.28
C ALA A 477 -7.29 -7.75 26.86
N LEU A 478 -7.37 -8.07 25.57
CA LEU A 478 -6.78 -9.24 24.94
C LEU A 478 -6.10 -8.82 23.65
N ASP A 479 -4.77 -8.89 23.58
CA ASP A 479 -4.05 -8.86 22.30
C ASP A 479 -4.31 -10.18 21.56
N THR A 480 -4.80 -10.10 20.33
CA THR A 480 -5.06 -11.29 19.51
C THR A 480 -4.87 -10.99 18.02
N SER A 481 -4.26 -11.94 17.31
CA SER A 481 -4.16 -11.92 15.85
C SER A 481 -5.53 -12.11 15.20
N PHE A 482 -5.77 -11.52 14.03
CA PHE A 482 -6.89 -11.90 13.16
C PHE A 482 -6.38 -12.74 11.99
N THR A 483 -6.83 -13.99 11.89
CA THR A 483 -6.28 -14.98 10.95
C THR A 483 -7.28 -15.42 9.89
N PHE A 484 -6.81 -16.19 8.91
CA PHE A 484 -7.70 -16.82 7.93
C PHE A 484 -8.71 -17.79 8.57
N ALA A 485 -8.43 -18.37 9.74
CA ALA A 485 -9.40 -19.20 10.45
C ALA A 485 -10.58 -18.38 11.00
N ASP A 486 -10.33 -17.15 11.46
CA ASP A 486 -11.36 -16.22 11.92
C ASP A 486 -12.26 -15.74 10.77
N PHE A 487 -11.67 -15.55 9.58
CA PHE A 487 -12.42 -15.28 8.35
C PHE A 487 -13.30 -16.48 7.93
N LEU A 488 -12.75 -17.71 7.96
CA LEU A 488 -13.52 -18.92 7.65
C LEU A 488 -14.62 -19.22 8.67
N ALA A 489 -14.47 -18.81 9.94
CA ALA A 489 -15.50 -18.94 10.98
C ALA A 489 -16.77 -18.14 10.67
N LEU A 490 -16.67 -17.15 9.78
CA LEU A 490 -17.78 -16.34 9.29
C LEU A 490 -18.41 -16.88 8.00
N ASP A 491 -17.96 -18.00 7.43
CA ASP A 491 -18.55 -18.59 6.22
C ASP A 491 -19.38 -19.83 6.59
N PRO A 492 -20.72 -19.85 6.33
CA PRO A 492 -21.59 -20.99 6.65
C PRO A 492 -21.15 -22.31 6.01
N ARG A 493 -20.42 -22.25 4.88
CA ARG A 493 -19.87 -23.42 4.18
C ARG A 493 -18.83 -24.17 5.03
N TYR A 494 -18.22 -23.49 6.00
CA TYR A 494 -17.09 -23.99 6.80
C TYR A 494 -17.46 -24.31 8.26
N ALA A 495 -18.67 -23.96 8.71
CA ALA A 495 -19.12 -24.10 10.09
C ALA A 495 -19.00 -25.51 10.72
N ASP A 496 -18.97 -26.57 9.90
CA ASP A 496 -18.71 -27.93 10.40
C ASP A 496 -17.27 -28.17 10.88
N HIS A 497 -16.34 -27.30 10.50
CA HIS A 497 -14.95 -27.30 10.93
C HIS A 497 -14.71 -26.58 12.28
N PHE A 498 -15.75 -26.02 12.90
CA PHE A 498 -15.68 -25.22 14.12
C PHE A 498 -16.57 -25.79 15.23
N ARG A 499 -16.06 -25.90 16.47
CA ARG A 499 -16.85 -26.40 17.61
C ARG A 499 -16.59 -25.57 18.88
N ILE A 500 -17.67 -25.11 19.51
CA ILE A 500 -17.61 -24.30 20.74
C ILE A 500 -17.24 -25.18 21.94
N ILE A 501 -16.27 -24.74 22.75
CA ILE A 501 -15.81 -25.44 23.97
C ILE A 501 -16.17 -24.63 25.22
N PRO A 502 -17.01 -25.17 26.13
CA PRO A 502 -17.32 -24.51 27.40
C PRO A 502 -16.08 -24.22 28.25
N ALA A 503 -16.08 -23.11 28.99
CA ALA A 503 -14.98 -22.69 29.86
C ALA A 503 -14.51 -23.77 30.86
N SER A 504 -15.42 -24.66 31.29
CA SER A 504 -15.10 -25.81 32.17
C SER A 504 -14.22 -26.88 31.54
N HIS A 505 -14.02 -26.85 30.23
CA HIS A 505 -13.22 -27.80 29.45
C HIS A 505 -12.00 -27.14 28.80
N TRP A 506 -11.64 -25.91 29.18
CA TRP A 506 -10.42 -25.27 28.69
C TRP A 506 -9.19 -25.96 29.30
N GLN A 507 -8.23 -26.32 28.46
CA GLN A 507 -7.02 -27.05 28.84
C GLN A 507 -5.76 -26.28 28.42
N PRO A 508 -4.60 -26.47 29.09
CA PRO A 508 -3.33 -25.85 28.72
C PRO A 508 -2.81 -26.23 27.32
N GLU A 509 -3.21 -27.39 26.80
CA GLU A 509 -2.85 -27.88 25.46
C GLU A 509 -3.60 -27.16 24.32
N MET A 510 -4.56 -26.30 24.67
CA MET A 510 -5.27 -25.44 23.70
C MET A 510 -4.43 -24.22 23.38
N VAL A 511 -4.08 -24.05 22.11
CA VAL A 511 -3.19 -23.00 21.61
C VAL A 511 -3.90 -22.17 20.52
N PRO A 512 -3.75 -20.83 20.49
CA PRO A 512 -4.26 -19.99 19.40
C PRO A 512 -3.85 -20.50 18.01
N VAL A 513 -4.68 -20.29 16.99
CA VAL A 513 -4.38 -20.77 15.62
C VAL A 513 -3.09 -20.18 15.05
N ASP A 514 -2.79 -18.90 15.30
CA ASP A 514 -1.58 -18.22 14.82
C ASP A 514 -0.30 -18.81 15.43
N GLU A 515 -0.31 -19.14 16.72
CA GLU A 515 0.78 -19.89 17.36
C GLU A 515 0.85 -21.33 16.84
N PHE A 516 -0.28 -22.04 16.77
CA PHE A 516 -0.34 -23.46 16.41
C PHE A 516 0.24 -23.77 15.02
N ILE A 517 0.04 -22.87 14.04
CA ILE A 517 0.53 -23.08 12.68
C ILE A 517 2.05 -22.88 12.53
N GLU A 518 2.72 -22.25 13.50
CA GLU A 518 4.17 -22.06 13.53
C GLU A 518 4.91 -23.16 14.31
N ILE A 519 4.19 -23.95 15.11
CA ILE A 519 4.74 -25.11 15.83
C ILE A 519 5.09 -26.25 14.86
N GLU A 520 6.26 -26.88 15.06
CA GLU A 520 6.69 -28.07 14.32
C GLU A 520 5.71 -29.25 14.48
N GLU A 521 5.43 -29.97 13.39
CA GLU A 521 4.35 -30.98 13.31
C GLU A 521 4.37 -32.03 14.43
N ALA A 522 5.57 -32.48 14.84
CA ALA A 522 5.75 -33.44 15.93
C ALA A 522 5.24 -32.93 17.28
N THR A 523 5.36 -31.63 17.54
CA THR A 523 4.88 -30.97 18.77
C THR A 523 3.40 -30.57 18.64
N ALA A 524 2.96 -30.16 17.44
CA ALA A 524 1.58 -29.79 17.15
C ALA A 524 0.58 -30.95 17.34
N ALA A 525 1.01 -32.21 17.17
CA ALA A 525 0.17 -33.39 17.37
C ALA A 525 -0.45 -33.52 18.79
N ASN A 526 0.15 -32.90 19.80
CA ASN A 526 -0.33 -32.87 21.19
C ASN A 526 -0.91 -31.50 21.59
N ARG A 527 -1.42 -30.73 20.62
CA ARG A 527 -2.04 -29.41 20.82
C ARG A 527 -3.39 -29.33 20.12
N ILE A 528 -4.26 -28.47 20.64
CA ILE A 528 -5.62 -28.28 20.12
C ILE A 528 -5.74 -26.82 19.65
N PRO A 529 -5.83 -26.57 18.32
CA PRO A 529 -5.92 -25.22 17.80
C PRO A 529 -7.31 -24.61 18.07
N TYR A 530 -7.35 -23.34 18.47
CA TYR A 530 -8.60 -22.61 18.71
C TYR A 530 -8.53 -21.14 18.28
N ILE A 531 -9.70 -20.55 18.03
CA ILE A 531 -9.90 -19.11 17.81
C ILE A 531 -10.76 -18.50 18.93
N TRP A 532 -10.64 -17.18 19.11
CA TRP A 532 -11.42 -16.41 20.08
C TRP A 532 -12.67 -15.80 19.42
N MET A 533 -13.83 -16.21 19.91
CA MET A 533 -15.12 -15.69 19.47
C MET A 533 -15.84 -15.02 20.65
N ALA A 534 -16.69 -14.04 20.37
CA ALA A 534 -17.60 -13.41 21.33
C ALA A 534 -19.05 -13.79 21.05
N ASP A 535 -19.85 -13.94 22.10
CA ASP A 535 -21.31 -13.98 21.99
C ASP A 535 -21.92 -12.57 21.91
N GLU A 536 -23.24 -12.48 21.69
CA GLU A 536 -23.97 -11.20 21.66
C GLU A 536 -23.70 -10.32 22.89
N GLN A 537 -23.41 -10.91 24.05
CA GLN A 537 -23.12 -10.21 25.30
C GLN A 537 -21.64 -9.85 25.50
N GLY A 538 -20.78 -10.11 24.51
CA GLY A 538 -19.34 -9.77 24.56
C GLY A 538 -18.51 -10.70 25.44
N ARG A 539 -19.00 -11.92 25.72
CA ARG A 539 -18.27 -12.92 26.53
C ARG A 539 -17.45 -13.83 25.63
N LEU A 540 -16.19 -14.04 26.00
CA LEU A 540 -15.27 -14.92 25.28
C LEU A 540 -15.71 -16.39 25.27
N GLN A 541 -15.61 -17.00 24.09
CA GLN A 541 -15.73 -18.43 23.83
C GLN A 541 -14.48 -18.91 23.10
N ARG A 542 -13.93 -20.07 23.50
CA ARG A 542 -12.94 -20.78 22.69
C ARG A 542 -13.66 -21.68 21.70
N VAL A 543 -13.35 -21.51 20.42
CA VAL A 543 -13.86 -22.36 19.35
C VAL A 543 -12.70 -23.14 18.75
N ILE A 544 -12.73 -24.48 18.90
CA ILE A 544 -11.69 -25.33 18.31
C ILE A 544 -11.90 -25.46 16.81
N VAL A 545 -10.79 -25.54 16.08
CA VAL A 545 -10.77 -25.68 14.62
C VAL A 545 -10.24 -27.06 14.21
N THR A 546 -10.68 -27.54 13.06
CA THR A 546 -10.16 -28.80 12.48
C THR A 546 -8.91 -28.58 11.62
N TYR A 547 -8.12 -29.63 11.41
CA TYR A 547 -6.89 -29.58 10.60
C TYR A 547 -7.05 -28.94 9.20
N PRO A 548 -8.11 -29.23 8.40
CA PRO A 548 -8.33 -28.54 7.12
C PRO A 548 -8.38 -27.01 7.21
N VAL A 549 -8.90 -26.44 8.30
CA VAL A 549 -8.89 -24.98 8.53
C VAL A 549 -7.49 -24.50 8.89
N THR A 550 -6.73 -25.24 9.70
CA THR A 550 -5.33 -24.87 9.98
C THR A 550 -4.44 -24.97 8.73
N ASP A 551 -4.67 -25.94 7.85
CA ASP A 551 -3.91 -26.12 6.62
C ASP A 551 -4.23 -25.03 5.58
N ALA A 552 -5.50 -24.63 5.50
CA ALA A 552 -5.93 -23.46 4.74
C ALA A 552 -5.33 -22.15 5.30
N THR A 553 -5.27 -22.00 6.63
CA THR A 553 -4.62 -20.84 7.28
C THR A 553 -3.11 -20.81 7.01
N LYS A 554 -2.44 -21.97 7.07
CA LYS A 554 -1.05 -22.12 6.60
C LYS A 554 -0.90 -21.78 5.12
N ALA A 555 -1.88 -22.09 4.27
CA ALA A 555 -1.85 -21.75 2.84
C ALA A 555 -2.00 -20.25 2.59
N ALA A 556 -2.93 -19.58 3.28
CA ALA A 556 -3.08 -18.13 3.24
C ALA A 556 -1.80 -17.42 3.72
N LEU A 557 -1.20 -17.89 4.82
CA LEU A 557 0.07 -17.34 5.31
C LEU A 557 1.24 -17.56 4.34
N ARG A 558 1.32 -18.72 3.65
CA ARG A 558 2.31 -18.93 2.58
C ARG A 558 2.11 -17.96 1.42
N LYS A 559 0.86 -17.76 0.96
CA LYS A 559 0.53 -16.77 -0.08
C LYS A 559 0.94 -15.36 0.36
N TRP A 560 0.66 -14.98 1.61
CA TRP A 560 1.08 -13.69 2.16
C TRP A 560 2.60 -13.55 2.15
N ARG A 561 3.36 -14.55 2.63
CA ARG A 561 4.84 -14.52 2.60
C ARG A 561 5.38 -14.37 1.17
N THR A 562 4.77 -15.00 0.16
CA THR A 562 5.14 -14.77 -1.25
C THR A 562 4.88 -13.32 -1.71
N VAL A 563 3.76 -12.72 -1.29
CA VAL A 563 3.46 -11.30 -1.57
C VAL A 563 4.42 -10.37 -0.83
N GLN A 564 4.82 -10.69 0.41
CA GLN A 564 5.87 -9.97 1.15
C GLN A 564 7.20 -10.01 0.39
N GLU A 565 7.67 -11.21 0.01
CA GLU A 565 8.93 -11.36 -0.73
C GLU A 565 8.92 -10.60 -2.08
N PHE A 566 7.78 -10.49 -2.76
CA PHE A 566 7.62 -9.66 -3.95
C PHE A 566 7.58 -8.16 -3.63
N GLY A 567 7.05 -7.72 -2.49
CA GLY A 567 7.13 -6.35 -2.01
C GLY A 567 8.49 -5.95 -1.41
N GLY A 568 9.50 -6.82 -1.51
CA GLY A 568 10.83 -6.61 -0.90
C GLY A 568 10.89 -6.92 0.60
N GLU A 569 9.75 -7.09 1.26
CA GLU A 569 9.64 -7.44 2.68
C GLU A 569 10.08 -8.89 2.93
N LYS A 570 10.91 -9.09 3.96
CA LYS A 570 11.40 -10.42 4.37
C LYS A 570 11.96 -11.29 3.23
N SER A 571 12.63 -10.66 2.27
CA SER A 571 13.23 -11.36 1.12
C SER A 571 14.13 -12.52 1.56
N SER A 572 13.78 -13.74 1.16
CA SER A 572 14.53 -14.96 1.51
C SER A 572 15.98 -14.94 1.00
N PHE A 573 16.24 -14.18 -0.08
CA PHE A 573 17.58 -13.94 -0.61
C PHE A 573 18.40 -13.02 0.31
N ALA A 574 17.81 -11.92 0.78
CA ALA A 574 18.45 -10.99 1.73
C ALA A 574 18.73 -11.68 3.07
N GLU A 575 17.74 -12.41 3.61
CA GLU A 575 17.94 -13.21 4.82
C GLU A 575 19.06 -14.25 4.69
N ARG A 576 19.20 -14.89 3.51
CA ARG A 576 20.26 -15.87 3.28
C ARG A 576 21.64 -15.21 3.25
N ILE A 577 21.76 -14.00 2.69
CA ILE A 577 23.01 -13.22 2.69
C ILE A 577 23.36 -12.84 4.14
N LEU A 578 22.42 -12.20 4.86
CA LEU A 578 22.61 -11.82 6.27
C LEU A 578 22.92 -13.02 7.18
N ARG A 579 22.32 -14.19 6.94
CA ARG A 579 22.60 -15.41 7.69
C ARG A 579 24.00 -15.97 7.40
N ALA A 580 24.46 -15.87 6.15
CA ALA A 580 25.82 -16.29 5.79
C ALA A 580 26.88 -15.34 6.36
N GLU A 581 26.63 -14.03 6.31
CA GLU A 581 27.48 -13.00 6.89
C GLU A 581 27.59 -13.14 8.41
N ARG A 582 26.46 -13.27 9.12
CA ARG A 582 26.44 -13.57 10.57
C ARG A 582 27.17 -14.86 10.93
N ALA A 583 27.08 -15.90 10.10
CA ALA A 583 27.79 -17.14 10.31
C ALA A 583 29.31 -16.99 10.11
N ALA A 584 29.74 -16.19 9.13
CA ALA A 584 31.15 -15.89 8.90
C ALA A 584 31.76 -15.08 10.06
N ILE A 585 31.06 -14.02 10.51
CA ILE A 585 31.44 -13.20 11.67
C ILE A 585 31.54 -14.08 12.94
N GLU A 586 30.57 -14.97 13.16
CA GLU A 586 30.61 -15.89 14.31
C GLU A 586 31.74 -16.91 14.21
N GLU A 587 32.07 -17.43 13.02
CA GLU A 587 33.22 -18.32 12.81
C GLU A 587 34.56 -17.60 13.07
N GLU A 588 34.68 -16.34 12.64
CA GLU A 588 35.86 -15.50 12.88
C GLU A 588 36.00 -15.15 14.38
N ARG A 589 34.90 -14.79 15.05
CA ARG A 589 34.85 -14.57 16.49
C ARG A 589 35.21 -15.83 17.29
N GLN A 590 34.76 -17.01 16.85
CA GLN A 590 35.14 -18.27 17.48
C GLN A 590 36.63 -18.60 17.28
N LYS A 591 37.21 -18.27 16.11
CA LYS A 591 38.66 -18.42 15.88
C LYS A 591 39.47 -17.47 16.75
N SER A 592 39.11 -16.20 16.84
CA SER A 592 39.84 -15.22 17.66
C SER A 592 39.78 -15.56 19.15
N ILE A 593 38.63 -16.06 19.64
CA ILE A 593 38.50 -16.60 21.00
C ILE A 593 39.39 -17.83 21.19
N ALA A 594 39.36 -18.80 20.28
CA ALA A 594 40.21 -19.99 20.39
C ALA A 594 41.72 -19.67 20.35
N GLU A 595 42.13 -18.69 19.54
CA GLU A 595 43.51 -18.20 19.52
C GLU A 595 43.90 -17.45 20.80
N ALA A 596 42.98 -16.67 21.38
CA ALA A 596 43.19 -16.00 22.67
C ALA A 596 43.28 -17.01 23.82
N GLU A 597 42.40 -18.01 23.86
CA GLU A 597 42.44 -19.12 24.81
C GLU A 597 43.75 -19.92 24.68
N GLU A 598 44.22 -20.18 23.46
CA GLU A 598 45.50 -20.86 23.26
C GLU A 598 46.69 -20.00 23.74
N LYS A 599 46.70 -18.69 23.43
CA LYS A 599 47.73 -17.76 23.94
C LYS A 599 47.77 -17.79 25.47
N VAL A 600 46.64 -17.55 26.14
CA VAL A 600 46.51 -17.59 27.61
C VAL A 600 46.93 -18.95 28.17
N ARG A 601 46.58 -20.06 27.51
CA ARG A 601 47.00 -21.42 27.90
C ARG A 601 48.52 -21.62 27.77
N THR A 602 49.14 -21.10 26.72
CA THR A 602 50.61 -21.17 26.56
C THR A 602 51.34 -20.31 27.59
N GLU A 603 50.84 -19.12 27.89
CA GLU A 603 51.38 -18.24 28.94
C GLU A 603 51.25 -18.88 30.33
N LEU A 604 50.09 -19.43 30.68
CA LEU A 604 49.87 -20.14 31.93
C LEU A 604 50.81 -21.36 32.07
N ASN A 605 51.03 -22.11 31.00
CA ASN A 605 51.97 -23.23 30.99
C ASN A 605 53.42 -22.76 31.15
N MET A 606 53.81 -21.64 30.54
CA MET A 606 55.14 -21.04 30.71
C MET A 606 55.36 -20.51 32.13
N ALA A 607 54.38 -19.81 32.70
CA ALA A 607 54.39 -19.35 34.09
C ALA A 607 54.45 -20.51 35.09
N THR A 608 53.64 -21.55 34.89
CA THR A 608 53.71 -22.77 35.72
C THR A 608 55.08 -23.45 35.60
N GLY A 609 55.65 -23.49 34.39
CA GLY A 609 56.96 -24.08 34.11
C GLY A 609 58.16 -23.24 34.57
N THR A 610 58.01 -21.94 34.84
CA THR A 610 59.04 -21.12 35.52
C THR A 610 58.95 -21.28 37.03
N VAL A 611 57.75 -21.18 37.61
CA VAL A 611 57.52 -21.42 39.05
C VAL A 611 58.00 -22.82 39.47
N ALA A 612 57.70 -23.86 38.69
CA ALA A 612 58.19 -25.22 38.96
C ALA A 612 59.73 -25.32 38.94
N ARG A 613 60.40 -24.63 38.00
CA ARG A 613 61.88 -24.56 37.95
C ARG A 613 62.45 -23.81 39.14
N GLU A 614 61.81 -22.73 39.58
CA GLU A 614 62.24 -21.93 40.72
C GLU A 614 62.09 -22.70 42.03
N ILE A 615 60.97 -23.43 42.22
CA ILE A 615 60.79 -24.35 43.36
C ILE A 615 61.86 -25.44 43.37
N VAL A 616 62.13 -26.10 42.22
CA VAL A 616 63.20 -27.11 42.12
C VAL A 616 64.58 -26.51 42.37
N SER A 617 64.86 -25.29 41.89
CA SER A 617 66.10 -24.56 42.13
C SER A 617 66.29 -24.20 43.61
N ASN A 618 65.22 -23.78 44.30
CA ASN A 618 65.24 -23.46 45.72
C ASN A 618 65.40 -24.73 46.58
N ILE A 619 64.76 -25.84 46.22
CA ILE A 619 64.96 -27.15 46.87
C ILE A 619 66.40 -27.65 46.64
N ALA A 620 66.93 -27.55 45.43
CA ALA A 620 68.31 -27.93 45.11
C ALA A 620 69.33 -27.05 45.83
N SER A 621 69.07 -25.73 45.96
CA SER A 621 69.91 -24.80 46.71
C SER A 621 69.86 -25.08 48.22
N GLY A 622 68.70 -25.44 48.76
CA GLY A 622 68.56 -25.91 50.14
C GLY A 622 69.31 -27.23 50.41
N LEU A 623 69.33 -28.16 49.45
CA LEU A 623 70.08 -29.42 49.52
C LEU A 623 71.60 -29.24 49.33
N LEU A 624 72.03 -28.29 48.51
CA LEU A 624 73.46 -27.96 48.34
C LEU A 624 74.01 -27.09 49.47
N GLY A 625 73.15 -26.46 50.28
CA GLY A 625 73.50 -25.65 51.43
C GLY A 625 73.82 -26.43 52.72
N LEU A 626 73.68 -27.76 52.75
CA LEU A 626 73.80 -28.56 53.98
C LEU A 626 74.97 -29.57 53.93
N ARG A 627 76.00 -29.28 54.73
CA ARG A 627 76.92 -30.31 55.29
C ARG A 627 76.51 -30.62 56.74
N PRO A 628 76.79 -31.83 57.26
CA PRO A 628 75.96 -32.42 58.31
C PRO A 628 76.40 -32.17 59.77
N GLY A 629 75.41 -32.17 60.66
CA GLY A 629 75.49 -32.18 62.14
C GLY A 629 74.14 -31.66 62.69
N ALA A 630 73.25 -32.47 63.27
CA ALA A 630 73.30 -33.02 64.64
C ALA A 630 73.36 -31.90 65.72
N ASP A 631 72.43 -31.68 66.66
CA ASP A 631 71.11 -32.25 67.01
C ASP A 631 70.30 -31.10 67.75
N ALA A 632 69.02 -31.17 68.18
CA ALA A 632 68.03 -32.24 68.32
C ALA A 632 66.57 -31.69 68.42
N LEU A 633 65.57 -32.58 68.25
CA LEU A 633 64.26 -32.65 68.95
C LEU A 633 63.37 -31.40 69.15
N ALA A 634 62.21 -31.38 68.46
CA ALA A 634 60.89 -31.14 69.09
C ALA A 634 59.74 -31.70 68.22
N ALA A 635 58.92 -32.57 68.81
CA ALA A 635 57.62 -33.10 68.36
C ALA A 635 56.85 -33.46 69.66
N PRO A 636 55.50 -33.56 69.71
CA PRO A 636 54.57 -33.95 68.63
C PRO A 636 53.44 -32.89 68.43
N GLU A 637 52.36 -33.08 67.67
CA GLU A 637 51.27 -34.05 67.85
C GLU A 637 50.66 -34.59 66.54
N ASN A 638 49.84 -35.63 66.69
CA ASN A 638 49.45 -36.59 65.67
C ASN A 638 47.92 -36.61 65.55
N VAL A 639 47.37 -36.55 64.32
CA VAL A 639 45.97 -36.91 64.05
C VAL A 639 45.92 -37.75 62.77
N ASP A 640 45.39 -38.97 62.93
CA ASP A 640 45.21 -39.96 61.87
C ASP A 640 43.91 -39.71 61.07
N GLN A 641 43.81 -40.38 59.93
CA GLN A 641 42.85 -40.15 58.85
C GLN A 641 41.44 -40.67 59.16
N THR A 642 40.41 -40.01 58.61
CA THR A 642 39.31 -40.68 57.87
C THR A 642 38.48 -39.67 57.06
N ALA A 643 38.15 -40.02 55.82
CA ALA A 643 37.21 -39.32 54.92
C ALA A 643 35.87 -40.11 54.88
N PRO A 644 34.82 -39.77 54.07
CA PRO A 644 34.60 -38.63 53.14
C PRO A 644 33.18 -38.00 53.38
N PRO A 645 32.47 -37.36 52.42
CA PRO A 645 32.85 -36.74 51.14
C PRO A 645 32.53 -35.23 51.06
N ILE A 646 32.95 -34.60 49.95
CA ILE A 646 32.78 -33.16 49.68
C ILE A 646 31.43 -32.91 48.99
N ALA A 647 30.70 -31.90 49.48
CA ALA A 647 29.71 -31.14 48.73
C ALA A 647 29.69 -29.71 49.31
N THR A 648 29.97 -28.68 48.50
CA THR A 648 29.76 -27.28 48.90
C THR A 648 29.56 -26.39 47.67
N GLU A 649 28.60 -25.48 47.79
CA GLU A 649 28.29 -24.41 46.84
C GLU A 649 29.37 -23.33 46.79
N VAL A 650 29.28 -22.46 45.78
CA VAL A 650 30.12 -21.27 45.58
C VAL A 650 29.24 -20.02 45.69
N VAL A 651 29.64 -19.05 46.53
CA VAL A 651 29.11 -17.68 46.49
C VAL A 651 30.23 -16.67 46.86
N GLU A 652 30.39 -15.67 46.00
CA GLU A 652 30.99 -14.30 46.15
C GLU A 652 32.42 -14.08 46.73
N ALA A 653 33.30 -13.52 45.88
CA ALA A 653 33.79 -12.11 45.83
C ALA A 653 34.16 -11.35 47.14
N PRO A 654 34.86 -10.18 47.11
CA PRO A 654 35.41 -9.40 45.97
C PRO A 654 36.87 -8.85 46.19
N ALA A 655 37.26 -7.86 45.35
CA ALA A 655 38.16 -6.72 45.61
C ALA A 655 39.65 -6.73 45.16
N GLU A 656 39.88 -6.12 43.98
CA GLU A 656 40.58 -4.82 43.82
C GLU A 656 42.10 -4.66 44.16
N SER A 657 42.94 -4.28 43.16
CA SER A 657 43.60 -2.94 43.09
C SER A 657 44.81 -2.78 42.11
N VAL A 658 44.69 -1.82 41.17
CA VAL A 658 45.60 -0.64 40.92
C VAL A 658 46.99 -0.78 40.21
N GLU A 659 47.02 -0.32 38.94
CA GLU A 659 47.92 0.69 38.26
C GLU A 659 49.35 0.46 37.63
N LEU A 660 49.44 0.92 36.35
CA LEU A 660 50.49 1.73 35.64
C LEU A 660 51.89 1.10 35.30
N VAL A 661 52.57 1.32 34.14
CA VAL A 661 52.96 2.58 33.43
C VAL A 661 53.31 2.34 31.91
N GLU A 662 53.16 3.41 31.10
CA GLU A 662 53.46 3.66 29.66
C GLU A 662 54.68 3.04 28.93
N ALA A 663 54.53 2.81 27.60
CA ALA A 663 55.39 3.40 26.53
C ALA A 663 54.84 3.16 25.09
N ALA A 664 54.98 4.13 24.18
CA ALA A 664 54.62 4.08 22.75
C ALA A 664 55.82 4.55 21.86
N PRO A 665 55.78 4.63 20.50
CA PRO A 665 54.72 4.30 19.53
C PRO A 665 55.17 3.57 18.22
N ALA A 666 54.21 3.03 17.45
CA ALA A 666 54.19 2.94 15.95
C ALA A 666 52.80 2.45 15.47
N ALA A 667 52.36 2.76 14.24
CA ALA A 667 50.95 2.69 13.82
C ALA A 667 50.62 1.63 12.75
N GLU A 668 49.40 1.05 12.85
CA GLU A 668 48.52 0.35 11.87
C GLU A 668 47.56 -0.57 12.66
N PRO A 669 46.40 -1.04 12.13
CA PRO A 669 45.31 -0.35 11.41
C PRO A 669 44.09 -0.09 12.36
N GLU A 670 42.92 0.28 11.83
CA GLU A 670 41.69 0.49 12.64
C GLU A 670 41.05 -0.85 13.07
N GLU A 671 40.80 -1.01 14.38
CA GLU A 671 40.07 -2.15 14.95
C GLU A 671 38.57 -1.81 15.07
N GLU A 672 37.68 -2.66 14.55
CA GLU A 672 36.24 -2.57 14.83
C GLU A 672 35.97 -3.08 16.26
N GLU A 673 35.72 -2.18 17.20
CA GLU A 673 35.33 -2.54 18.56
C GLU A 673 34.00 -3.31 18.57
N THR A 674 33.98 -4.47 19.22
CA THR A 674 32.75 -5.24 19.43
C THR A 674 31.80 -4.47 20.36
N ILE A 675 30.79 -3.82 19.78
CA ILE A 675 29.79 -3.04 20.51
C ILE A 675 29.05 -3.94 21.50
N THR A 676 29.31 -3.75 22.80
CA THR A 676 28.46 -4.29 23.86
C THR A 676 27.30 -3.33 24.08
N LEU A 677 26.06 -3.85 24.13
CA LEU A 677 24.80 -3.08 24.26
C LEU A 677 24.71 -2.15 25.49
N ASP A 678 25.67 -2.23 26.40
CA ASP A 678 25.74 -1.42 27.61
C ASP A 678 26.43 -0.06 27.38
N GLU A 679 27.21 0.10 26.31
CA GLU A 679 27.97 1.31 26.01
C GLU A 679 27.22 2.24 25.03
N PRO A 680 27.37 3.57 25.17
CA PRO A 680 26.77 4.51 24.23
C PRO A 680 27.45 4.47 22.86
N TYR A 681 26.66 4.44 21.78
CA TYR A 681 27.16 4.43 20.40
C TYR A 681 26.28 5.28 19.45
N ILE A 682 26.73 5.44 18.20
CA ILE A 682 25.96 6.07 17.12
C ILE A 682 26.03 5.15 15.90
N GLU A 683 24.91 4.99 15.18
CA GLU A 683 24.92 4.38 13.85
C GLU A 683 25.51 5.37 12.82
N THR A 684 26.81 5.68 12.97
CA THR A 684 27.56 6.69 12.21
C THR A 684 27.29 6.68 10.70
N PRO A 685 27.22 5.51 10.00
CA PRO A 685 26.89 5.45 8.57
C PRO A 685 25.55 6.08 8.17
N ARG A 686 24.59 6.20 9.10
CA ARG A 686 23.24 6.77 8.87
C ARG A 686 23.16 8.26 9.24
N CYS A 687 24.27 8.89 9.62
CA CYS A 687 24.28 10.29 10.04
C CYS A 687 24.02 11.26 8.87
N THR A 688 23.05 12.16 9.07
CA THR A 688 22.65 13.22 8.12
C THR A 688 23.27 14.60 8.43
N SER A 689 24.26 14.66 9.33
CA SER A 689 25.04 15.87 9.67
C SER A 689 24.20 17.09 10.14
N CYS A 690 23.08 16.86 10.84
CA CYS A 690 22.17 17.91 11.30
C CYS A 690 22.75 18.87 12.37
N ASN A 691 23.89 18.54 12.97
CA ASN A 691 24.60 19.30 14.02
C ASN A 691 23.95 19.38 15.40
N GLU A 692 22.75 18.82 15.63
CA GLU A 692 22.09 18.90 16.95
C GLU A 692 22.93 18.31 18.10
N CYS A 693 23.54 17.14 17.91
CA CYS A 693 24.39 16.50 18.93
C CYS A 693 25.69 17.29 19.18
N THR A 694 26.39 17.71 18.13
CA THR A 694 27.63 18.51 18.23
C THR A 694 27.40 19.91 18.79
N ASN A 695 26.22 20.50 18.56
CA ASN A 695 25.81 21.77 19.18
C ASN A 695 25.46 21.60 20.66
N LEU A 696 24.97 20.42 21.07
CA LEU A 696 24.62 20.12 22.46
C LEU A 696 25.88 19.90 23.32
N ASN A 697 26.82 19.04 22.87
CA ASN A 697 28.11 18.87 23.54
C ASN A 697 29.21 18.50 22.50
N SER A 698 30.00 19.51 22.09
CA SER A 698 31.11 19.39 21.14
C SER A 698 32.40 18.77 21.71
N ARG A 699 32.39 18.36 22.99
CA ARG A 699 33.46 17.55 23.58
C ARG A 699 33.14 16.06 23.49
N MET A 700 31.87 15.71 23.68
CA MET A 700 31.37 14.34 23.60
C MET A 700 31.15 13.87 22.16
N PHE A 701 30.61 14.72 21.27
CA PHE A 701 30.36 14.39 19.87
C PHE A 701 31.31 15.11 18.92
N ALA A 702 31.78 14.41 17.90
CA ALA A 702 32.58 14.97 16.80
C ALA A 702 32.13 14.42 15.45
N TYR A 703 32.61 15.03 14.37
CA TYR A 703 32.45 14.53 13.00
C TYR A 703 33.75 13.90 12.51
N ASP A 704 33.62 12.79 11.79
CA ASP A 704 34.71 12.10 11.10
C ASP A 704 35.11 12.83 9.79
N GLY A 705 36.00 12.22 9.01
CA GLY A 705 36.41 12.72 7.69
C GLY A 705 35.27 12.80 6.66
N ASN A 706 34.20 12.02 6.83
CA ASN A 706 33.02 11.96 5.96
C ASN A 706 31.87 12.87 6.43
N LYS A 707 32.05 13.62 7.53
CA LYS A 707 31.02 14.42 8.23
C LYS A 707 29.90 13.60 8.89
N GLN A 708 30.19 12.36 9.26
CA GLN A 708 29.31 11.50 10.04
C GLN A 708 29.66 11.63 11.53
N ALA A 709 28.63 11.72 12.37
CA ALA A 709 28.80 11.99 13.80
C ALA A 709 29.19 10.71 14.54
N PHE A 710 30.22 10.79 15.38
CA PHE A 710 30.65 9.71 16.27
C PHE A 710 30.84 10.25 17.70
N ILE A 711 30.87 9.34 18.68
CA ILE A 711 31.16 9.69 20.07
C ILE A 711 32.67 9.73 20.25
N LYS A 712 33.18 10.93 20.50
CA LYS A 712 34.61 11.17 20.70
C LYS A 712 35.05 10.87 22.14
N ASP A 713 34.19 11.19 23.11
CA ASP A 713 34.43 10.95 24.52
C ASP A 713 33.10 10.89 25.28
N ALA A 714 32.63 9.67 25.55
CA ALA A 714 31.41 9.42 26.33
C ALA A 714 31.52 9.81 27.82
N ALA A 715 32.71 10.16 28.33
CA ALA A 715 32.90 10.69 29.68
C ALA A 715 32.90 12.24 29.73
N ALA A 716 32.87 12.92 28.57
CA ALA A 716 32.87 14.38 28.48
C ALA A 716 31.48 15.05 28.64
N GLY A 717 30.45 14.29 29.01
CA GLY A 717 29.08 14.75 29.24
C GLY A 717 28.34 13.89 30.27
N THR A 718 27.09 14.23 30.58
CA THR A 718 26.25 13.45 31.51
C THR A 718 25.27 12.53 30.77
N PHE A 719 24.67 11.54 31.43
CA PHE A 719 23.71 10.63 30.79
C PHE A 719 22.51 11.40 30.22
N ARG A 720 22.07 12.45 30.92
CA ARG A 720 21.05 13.38 30.42
C ARG A 720 21.41 14.03 29.08
N GLU A 721 22.68 14.39 28.86
CA GLU A 721 23.09 15.07 27.62
C GLU A 721 23.03 14.12 26.41
N ILE A 722 23.41 12.85 26.58
CA ILE A 722 23.32 11.88 25.49
C ILE A 722 21.88 11.42 25.20
N VAL A 723 21.02 11.29 26.23
CA VAL A 723 19.58 11.07 26.03
C VAL A 723 18.93 12.25 25.28
N LEU A 724 19.28 13.49 25.64
CA LEU A 724 18.82 14.68 24.91
C LEU A 724 19.36 14.76 23.48
N ALA A 725 20.55 14.21 23.20
CA ALA A 725 21.08 14.10 21.84
C ALA A 725 20.29 13.08 21.01
N ALA A 726 19.93 11.94 21.60
CA ALA A 726 19.11 10.90 20.96
C ALA A 726 17.70 11.40 20.62
N GLU A 727 17.02 12.07 21.57
CA GLU A 727 15.70 12.67 21.35
C GLU A 727 15.70 13.74 20.24
N LYS A 728 16.78 14.51 20.13
CA LYS A 728 16.93 15.56 19.11
C LYS A 728 17.44 15.07 17.76
N CYS A 729 17.90 13.83 17.67
CA CYS A 729 18.44 13.28 16.43
C CYS A 729 17.30 13.04 15.42
N PRO A 730 17.25 13.76 14.26
CA PRO A 730 16.12 13.65 13.33
C PRO A 730 15.92 12.25 12.75
N VAL A 731 17.00 11.47 12.68
CA VAL A 731 17.02 10.09 12.18
C VAL A 731 17.16 9.03 13.29
N ARG A 732 17.19 9.45 14.57
CA ARG A 732 17.23 8.58 15.77
C ARG A 732 18.34 7.51 15.76
N ILE A 733 19.57 7.92 15.49
CA ILE A 733 20.74 7.02 15.36
C ILE A 733 21.71 7.05 16.55
N ILE A 734 21.35 7.72 17.65
CA ILE A 734 22.22 7.87 18.82
C ILE A 734 21.66 7.00 19.94
N HIS A 735 22.45 6.06 20.42
CA HIS A 735 22.07 5.07 21.42
C HIS A 735 22.73 5.42 22.76
N PRO A 736 21.98 5.83 23.80
CA PRO A 736 22.57 6.30 25.07
C PRO A 736 23.27 5.23 25.92
N GLY A 737 23.07 3.93 25.65
CA GLY A 737 23.58 2.84 26.47
C GLY A 737 23.05 2.88 27.91
N LYS A 738 23.82 2.32 28.86
CA LYS A 738 23.53 2.40 30.29
C LYS A 738 24.12 3.68 30.92
N PRO A 739 23.47 4.25 31.97
CA PRO A 739 24.02 5.39 32.68
C PRO A 739 25.33 5.04 33.39
N ARG A 740 26.41 5.73 33.02
CA ARG A 740 27.73 5.58 33.66
C ARG A 740 27.85 6.20 35.05
N ASN A 741 26.94 7.12 35.43
CA ASN A 741 26.87 7.69 36.77
C ASN A 741 25.56 7.29 37.49
N PRO A 742 25.61 6.43 38.52
CA PRO A 742 24.41 6.00 39.25
C PRO A 742 23.78 7.09 40.13
N ASP A 743 24.50 8.18 40.43
CA ASP A 743 24.05 9.26 41.30
C ASP A 743 23.52 10.50 40.52
N GLU A 744 23.24 10.37 39.22
CA GLU A 744 22.74 11.51 38.41
C GLU A 744 21.27 11.86 38.76
N PRO A 745 20.94 13.14 39.04
CA PRO A 745 19.59 13.52 39.47
C PRO A 745 18.54 13.29 38.37
N GLY A 746 17.53 12.48 38.70
CA GLY A 746 16.43 12.12 37.78
C GLY A 746 16.69 10.87 36.95
N LEU A 747 17.64 10.02 37.36
CA LEU A 747 18.09 8.83 36.61
C LEU A 747 16.95 7.93 36.09
N GLU A 748 15.96 7.60 36.92
CA GLU A 748 14.85 6.71 36.53
C GLU A 748 14.04 7.27 35.34
N ASP A 749 13.80 8.58 35.29
CA ASP A 749 13.11 9.24 34.18
C ASP A 749 13.99 9.37 32.94
N LEU A 750 15.31 9.46 33.11
CA LEU A 750 16.26 9.48 31.98
C LEU A 750 16.40 8.10 31.35
N VAL A 751 16.43 7.02 32.15
CA VAL A 751 16.45 5.64 31.66
C VAL A 751 15.17 5.34 30.88
N ARG A 752 13.99 5.68 31.42
CA ARG A 752 12.70 5.51 30.71
C ARG A 752 12.65 6.27 29.38
N ARG A 753 13.31 7.42 29.29
CA ARG A 753 13.42 8.20 28.05
C ARG A 753 14.48 7.68 27.08
N ALA A 754 15.43 6.88 27.56
CA ALA A 754 16.43 6.20 26.74
C ALA A 754 15.90 4.89 26.12
N GLU A 755 14.91 4.23 26.72
CA GLU A 755 14.31 2.96 26.24
C GLU A 755 13.97 2.93 24.73
N PRO A 756 13.42 3.99 24.10
CA PRO A 756 13.14 4.00 22.65
C PRO A 756 14.37 4.09 21.74
N PHE A 757 15.57 4.21 22.33
CA PHE A 757 16.85 4.45 21.68
C PHE A 757 17.95 3.49 22.15
N GLN A 758 17.62 2.36 22.80
CA GLN A 758 18.59 1.31 23.13
C GLN A 758 18.72 0.30 21.98
#